data_AF-A0AB33ZW74-F1
#
_entry.id   AF-A0AB33ZW74-F1
#
_cell.length_a   1.000
_cell.length_b   1.000
_cell.length_c   1.000
_cell.angle_alpha   90.00
_cell.angle_beta   90.00
_cell.angle_gamma   90.00
#
_symmetry.space_group_name_H-M   'P 1'
#
loop_
_entity.id
_entity.type
_entity.pdbx_description
1 polymer ?
#
loop_
_entity_poly.entity_id
_entity_poly.type
_entity_poly.pdbx_seq_one_letter_code
_entity_poly.pdbx_strand_id
1 'polypeptide(L)'
;MLSKNNYQERLRKMDDKQERFSIRKFSVGAASVLVGTAILSMQNVQTVRADATTDTEKGTTDVTSKNDDQNKQKAYNQVVSEDQNKASKTTDTTMVGQDSKVASFSASKNEGTFAEASSEDKTSSTTDATQNKASENTKATEDNKVDAVADKSTEDKTNTATTQESSDNKSTENKTTDAQKVESKVATAKTTTDTTNSVKSASTTSTDQTTSVNTTTFNTNQSSTAALFSAAALSESKALAATPRASSATTNAQAKNNNYKLVTSSSELQQAINSGVAGINIDRSIDASNVNLAITNTFAIVGINDAAVLNLGQKSLNNSGNLTLQDITINGAVSGNGTVNIKGNVTSNVNSVNSSVPTDDQFKAQNYTGEKKNFKNSNIAGRYVNIENGASLTVNSTEINDGINLTDGGTVNVGDNATLNVNLTNASTTATRYHTAGVFAKNSGNFITGYKSNVNFNTGLGQAIAMGATRPTTTDADRFGGYTAEQSRNDGPTLVQLGASSTFNFTGRDGIILGNNANFISGENSNVHFENKGRGVALDLANNSNIEISKHSNTYFHSVGKTGTSGSYNGYNYIGVNEGGNITVDEYATFRVILEGRGANPWDDVISLDSRDPNTNAAFTSKTGAIIDIRDDNTDFYAELISFPLGASHSRIDIQDPLLLNLQRYSAGGATTGWMPTGGDRINTTSSKYTSNLIYMSNVNGTFSIDGTDYVVYQQIKSDGSKQIWLNVNGISMPYNGFANKNMWSNGANPDKSISGIGLTGNILANNVKDDNSSPTDGKDAPYYGISTHRASQQIWFPHKTQMEVVGSHTNTIKYVYEDGTPVLDENGNQIVKTQNLNLTRKLTLDITDDKIEEIQKYALTHNADQTLEYIKNAQGVSEDSGWVYTDAQGNTVTDPYATVVSPVEDGYTASIESSNVPGITEGADGTSVTAKLQYKEELVQNGELSNNYKQNGLSAILPDNYETVVVYKKAKEVTNTLKFYDDTTKSYISTVADQTATGKENDDVNFKDGASTVKSLEDQGYKFINVTDGTPDDTNATVLSGDTFSDVDFGKFGKDGKTFVVHLTHKVVPVTPDTPNVPSNSKVSKDDLTKTATRTIHYVENDQNGAELKESTVQTVNYTGTAYVDVVTGQMVNAKADGKDAQGNTTYVVDTDNKKQPSITWTTDNNGKFAQVTPDASIKKGDDTWTTGVKSVDEKNAPDVSTITGKTTN
;
A
#
# COMPACT_ATOMS: atom_id res chain seq x y z
N MET A 1 -31.50 -10.62 -18.53
CA MET A 1 -31.37 -11.84 -19.36
C MET A 1 -31.04 -11.41 -20.78
N LEU A 2 -30.15 -12.11 -21.49
CA LEU A 2 -29.91 -11.92 -22.94
C LEU A 2 -30.02 -13.28 -23.67
N SER A 3 -30.21 -13.23 -24.99
CA SER A 3 -30.43 -14.41 -25.84
C SER A 3 -29.18 -15.27 -26.04
N LYS A 4 -29.35 -16.60 -26.02
CA LYS A 4 -28.27 -17.61 -25.98
C LYS A 4 -27.21 -17.52 -27.10
N ASN A 5 -27.54 -16.94 -28.26
CA ASN A 5 -26.70 -17.06 -29.46
C ASN A 5 -25.43 -16.20 -29.44
N ASN A 6 -25.40 -15.08 -28.70
CA ASN A 6 -24.21 -14.20 -28.64
C ASN A 6 -23.13 -14.67 -27.64
N TYR A 7 -23.32 -15.82 -26.98
CA TYR A 7 -22.34 -16.36 -26.01
C TYR A 7 -21.19 -17.12 -26.70
N GLN A 8 -21.44 -17.73 -27.86
CA GLN A 8 -20.48 -18.62 -28.54
C GLN A 8 -19.37 -17.87 -29.29
N GLU A 9 -19.67 -16.79 -30.01
CA GLU A 9 -18.66 -16.07 -30.81
C GLU A 9 -17.53 -15.45 -29.95
N ARG A 10 -17.83 -15.09 -28.69
CA ARG A 10 -16.83 -14.61 -27.73
C ARG A 10 -15.83 -15.70 -27.30
N LEU A 11 -16.18 -16.97 -27.42
CA LEU A 11 -15.28 -18.10 -27.10
C LEU A 11 -14.32 -18.46 -28.25
N ARG A 12 -14.62 -18.04 -29.49
CA ARG A 12 -13.91 -18.46 -30.72
C ARG A 12 -12.80 -17.52 -31.20
N LYS A 13 -12.53 -16.45 -30.46
CA LYS A 13 -11.53 -15.40 -30.81
C LYS A 13 -10.45 -15.22 -29.74
N MET A 14 -10.47 -16.03 -28.69
CA MET A 14 -9.41 -16.05 -27.69
C MET A 14 -8.23 -16.84 -28.23
N ASP A 15 -7.32 -16.16 -28.90
CA ASP A 15 -5.87 -16.21 -28.68
C ASP A 15 -5.16 -17.56 -28.45
N ASP A 16 -3.98 -17.75 -29.03
CA ASP A 16 -3.23 -16.98 -30.05
C ASP A 16 -2.06 -17.87 -30.44
N LYS A 17 -1.26 -17.50 -31.44
CA LYS A 17 -0.03 -18.20 -31.79
C LYS A 17 0.86 -17.28 -32.69
N GLN A 18 2.19 -17.40 -32.66
CA GLN A 18 3.10 -16.74 -33.61
C GLN A 18 4.28 -17.67 -33.97
N GLU A 19 4.63 -17.88 -35.26
CA GLU A 19 5.91 -18.53 -35.67
C GLU A 19 6.65 -17.72 -36.74
N ARG A 20 7.96 -17.95 -36.81
CA ARG A 20 8.93 -17.13 -37.55
C ARG A 20 9.48 -17.93 -38.74
N PHE A 21 10.32 -17.32 -39.59
CA PHE A 21 11.73 -17.74 -39.74
C PHE A 21 12.52 -16.94 -40.81
N SER A 22 13.76 -16.59 -40.42
CA SER A 22 14.96 -16.39 -41.27
C SER A 22 14.97 -15.41 -42.46
N ILE A 23 15.50 -14.20 -42.20
CA ILE A 23 16.79 -13.67 -42.69
C ILE A 23 17.16 -13.85 -44.19
N ARG A 24 17.56 -12.73 -44.82
CA ARG A 24 18.60 -12.69 -45.88
C ARG A 24 19.66 -11.62 -45.56
N LYS A 25 20.88 -11.77 -46.10
CA LYS A 25 22.03 -10.87 -45.88
C LYS A 25 22.26 -9.91 -47.06
N PHE A 26 22.87 -8.76 -46.79
CA PHE A 26 23.62 -7.93 -47.76
C PHE A 26 24.80 -7.16 -47.11
N SER A 27 25.74 -6.69 -47.92
CA SER A 27 26.92 -5.81 -47.62
C SER A 27 27.32 -5.10 -48.93
N VAL A 28 28.20 -4.08 -49.08
CA VAL A 28 29.23 -3.34 -48.30
C VAL A 28 29.11 -1.85 -48.78
N GLY A 29 29.51 -0.76 -48.12
CA GLY A 29 30.24 -0.51 -46.86
C GLY A 29 31.39 0.52 -47.05
N ALA A 30 31.97 1.05 -45.97
CA ALA A 30 32.94 2.19 -45.91
C ALA A 30 32.34 3.58 -46.24
N ALA A 31 32.87 4.73 -45.75
CA ALA A 31 34.09 4.99 -44.96
C ALA A 31 33.86 6.09 -43.87
N SER A 32 34.86 6.30 -43.00
CA SER A 32 34.76 7.09 -41.75
C SER A 32 35.15 8.57 -41.86
N VAL A 33 34.52 9.43 -41.04
CA VAL A 33 35.09 10.69 -40.51
C VAL A 33 34.76 10.79 -39.02
N LEU A 34 35.65 11.38 -38.22
CA LEU A 34 35.60 11.41 -36.75
C LEU A 34 35.69 12.86 -36.26
N VAL A 35 34.62 13.36 -35.63
CA VAL A 35 34.59 14.65 -34.91
C VAL A 35 33.78 14.46 -33.62
N GLY A 36 34.41 14.69 -32.47
CA GLY A 36 33.73 14.65 -31.17
C GLY A 36 33.29 16.04 -30.71
N THR A 37 32.21 16.09 -29.93
CA THR A 37 31.84 17.25 -29.10
C THR A 37 31.47 16.74 -27.70
N ALA A 38 31.85 17.48 -26.67
CA ALA A 38 31.66 17.10 -25.28
C ALA A 38 31.00 18.24 -24.50
N ILE A 39 29.87 17.93 -23.86
CA ILE A 39 29.14 18.78 -22.92
C ILE A 39 28.67 17.82 -21.81
N LEU A 40 29.45 17.62 -20.74
CA LEU A 40 29.53 18.43 -19.52
C LEU A 40 28.18 18.64 -18.80
N SER A 41 28.18 18.28 -17.52
CA SER A 41 27.05 18.30 -16.61
C SER A 41 26.62 19.72 -16.21
N MET A 42 25.33 19.88 -15.89
CA MET A 42 24.84 21.00 -15.10
C MET A 42 23.95 20.49 -13.95
N GLN A 43 24.49 20.59 -12.74
CA GLN A 43 23.69 20.75 -11.52
C GLN A 43 23.17 22.19 -11.51
N ASN A 44 21.93 22.44 -11.06
CA ASN A 44 21.43 23.80 -10.84
C ASN A 44 20.45 23.85 -9.66
N VAL A 45 21.01 23.97 -8.46
CA VAL A 45 20.35 24.61 -7.31
C VAL A 45 21.39 25.53 -6.68
N GLN A 46 21.29 26.83 -6.93
CA GLN A 46 22.15 27.83 -6.28
C GLN A 46 21.36 28.61 -5.23
N THR A 47 21.82 28.52 -3.99
CA THR A 47 21.51 29.48 -2.93
C THR A 47 22.25 30.79 -3.17
N VAL A 48 21.66 31.92 -2.74
CA VAL A 48 22.20 33.26 -2.98
C VAL A 48 22.62 33.94 -1.67
N ARG A 49 23.89 34.32 -1.57
CA ARG A 49 24.40 35.47 -0.80
C ARG A 49 25.56 36.12 -1.57
N ALA A 50 25.77 37.41 -1.35
CA ALA A 50 26.73 38.25 -2.08
C ALA A 50 28.06 38.46 -1.32
N ASP A 51 29.09 39.00 -1.98
CA ASP A 51 29.59 40.37 -1.72
C ASP A 51 30.63 40.87 -2.77
N ALA A 52 30.94 42.19 -2.69
CA ALA A 52 32.20 42.88 -2.98
C ALA A 52 32.68 43.24 -4.43
N THR A 53 32.75 44.56 -4.68
CA THR A 53 33.75 45.33 -5.51
C THR A 53 33.82 45.10 -7.04
N THR A 54 34.11 46.06 -7.93
CA THR A 54 34.35 47.55 -7.97
C THR A 54 33.98 48.04 -9.41
N ASP A 55 33.84 49.31 -9.83
CA ASP A 55 34.62 50.54 -9.58
C ASP A 55 33.95 51.82 -10.20
N THR A 56 34.36 53.04 -9.78
CA THR A 56 34.16 54.40 -10.41
C THR A 56 32.74 54.94 -10.73
N GLU A 57 32.40 56.25 -10.66
CA GLU A 57 33.14 57.47 -10.25
C GLU A 57 32.22 58.62 -9.71
N LYS A 58 32.73 59.45 -8.77
CA LYS A 58 32.39 60.87 -8.40
C LYS A 58 30.93 61.30 -8.04
N GLY A 59 30.76 62.09 -6.96
CA GLY A 59 29.47 62.79 -6.70
C GLY A 59 29.29 63.73 -5.48
N THR A 60 30.13 63.70 -4.43
CA THR A 60 30.19 64.62 -3.25
C THR A 60 28.98 65.52 -2.86
N THR A 61 28.33 65.27 -1.71
CA THR A 61 28.31 66.17 -0.52
C THR A 61 27.55 65.55 0.67
N ASP A 62 27.76 66.09 1.88
CA ASP A 62 27.41 65.51 3.19
C ASP A 62 26.12 66.10 3.85
N VAL A 63 25.78 65.52 5.02
CA VAL A 63 24.97 66.07 6.15
C VAL A 63 23.51 65.60 6.28
N THR A 64 23.33 64.52 7.06
CA THR A 64 22.19 64.15 7.96
C THR A 64 20.73 64.29 7.49
N SER A 65 19.95 63.21 7.58
CA SER A 65 19.00 63.00 8.70
C SER A 65 18.14 61.71 8.54
N LYS A 66 17.31 61.41 9.55
CA LYS A 66 16.49 60.21 9.73
C LYS A 66 15.57 59.89 8.54
N ASN A 67 15.49 58.60 8.16
CA ASN A 67 14.25 57.80 8.10
C ASN A 67 14.46 56.51 7.29
N ASP A 68 14.30 55.32 7.91
CA ASP A 68 14.09 54.06 7.15
C ASP A 68 13.16 53.03 7.86
N ASP A 69 12.74 53.28 9.10
CA ASP A 69 11.79 52.42 9.85
C ASP A 69 10.34 52.43 9.31
N GLN A 70 10.07 53.12 8.20
CA GLN A 70 8.70 53.32 7.67
C GLN A 70 8.29 52.33 6.55
N ASN A 71 9.22 51.60 5.94
CA ASN A 71 8.93 50.78 4.75
C ASN A 71 8.81 49.26 4.99
N LYS A 72 8.95 48.78 6.24
CA LYS A 72 8.58 47.38 6.60
C LYS A 72 7.18 47.24 7.20
N GLN A 73 6.51 48.35 7.54
CA GLN A 73 5.19 48.33 8.20
C GLN A 73 3.99 48.49 7.24
N LYS A 74 4.21 48.38 5.92
CA LYS A 74 3.16 48.54 4.87
C LYS A 74 2.80 47.28 4.09
N ALA A 75 3.34 46.12 4.45
CA ALA A 75 3.02 44.84 3.81
C ALA A 75 2.03 43.96 4.62
N TYR A 76 1.60 44.40 5.81
CA TYR A 76 0.74 43.60 6.71
C TYR A 76 -0.66 44.20 6.93
N ASN A 77 -0.85 45.52 6.70
CA ASN A 77 -2.12 46.22 6.95
C ASN A 77 -2.95 46.46 5.67
N GLN A 78 -3.05 45.49 4.75
CA GLN A 78 -3.85 45.65 3.53
C GLN A 78 -4.59 44.37 3.06
N VAL A 79 -5.12 43.57 4.00
CA VAL A 79 -6.08 42.48 3.69
C VAL A 79 -7.30 42.44 4.64
N VAL A 80 -7.60 43.54 5.36
CA VAL A 80 -8.84 43.66 6.16
C VAL A 80 -9.38 45.11 6.12
N SER A 81 -10.14 45.44 5.08
CA SER A 81 -11.04 46.61 4.98
C SER A 81 -11.93 46.44 3.73
N GLU A 82 -13.17 46.92 3.79
CA GLU A 82 -14.27 46.65 2.83
C GLU A 82 -14.88 45.23 3.02
N ASP A 83 -16.19 45.06 3.27
CA ASP A 83 -17.26 46.07 3.35
C ASP A 83 -18.38 45.69 4.35
N GLN A 84 -19.01 46.68 4.98
CA GLN A 84 -20.14 46.49 5.92
C GLN A 84 -21.06 47.74 6.00
N ASN A 85 -22.37 47.48 5.93
CA ASN A 85 -23.50 48.40 6.14
C ASN A 85 -23.78 49.52 5.11
N LYS A 86 -24.85 49.31 4.31
CA LYS A 86 -26.18 49.82 4.71
C LYS A 86 -27.36 49.15 4.01
N ALA A 87 -28.53 49.18 4.66
CA ALA A 87 -29.74 48.49 4.25
C ALA A 87 -30.83 49.42 3.67
N SER A 88 -31.78 48.84 2.92
CA SER A 88 -33.15 49.37 2.78
C SER A 88 -34.16 48.33 2.28
N LYS A 89 -35.44 48.59 2.58
CA LYS A 89 -36.64 47.89 2.06
C LYS A 89 -36.88 48.31 0.57
N THR A 90 -37.84 47.80 -0.22
CA THR A 90 -39.23 47.41 0.10
C THR A 90 -39.92 46.66 -1.07
N THR A 91 -41.02 45.96 -0.76
CA THR A 91 -42.20 45.62 -1.61
C THR A 91 -42.10 44.60 -2.76
N ASP A 92 -42.93 43.54 -2.61
CA ASP A 92 -43.84 42.91 -3.58
C ASP A 92 -43.54 42.90 -5.09
N THR A 93 -43.64 41.70 -5.68
CA THR A 93 -44.83 41.36 -6.51
C THR A 93 -45.10 39.83 -6.46
N THR A 94 -46.37 39.45 -6.45
CA THR A 94 -46.90 38.06 -6.51
C THR A 94 -47.06 37.60 -8.00
N MET A 95 -47.55 36.41 -8.42
CA MET A 95 -48.30 35.31 -7.80
C MET A 95 -48.31 34.05 -8.71
N VAL A 96 -48.84 32.93 -8.19
CA VAL A 96 -49.44 31.75 -8.91
C VAL A 96 -48.48 30.78 -9.64
N GLY A 97 -48.59 29.46 -9.45
CA GLY A 97 -49.43 28.73 -8.47
C GLY A 97 -49.69 27.24 -8.81
N GLN A 98 -50.66 26.66 -8.07
CA GLN A 98 -51.22 25.29 -8.18
C GLN A 98 -50.32 24.13 -7.69
N ASP A 99 -50.81 23.08 -6.99
CA ASP A 99 -52.17 22.86 -6.45
C ASP A 99 -52.19 21.99 -5.17
N SER A 100 -53.36 22.00 -4.50
CA SER A 100 -54.00 21.04 -3.58
C SER A 100 -53.18 19.89 -2.93
N LYS A 101 -53.14 19.72 -1.60
CA LYS A 101 -54.18 19.49 -0.56
C LYS A 101 -54.53 18.00 -0.25
N VAL A 102 -54.53 17.71 1.07
CA VAL A 102 -55.43 16.80 1.82
C VAL A 102 -55.24 15.27 1.67
N ALA A 103 -54.50 14.73 2.65
CA ALA A 103 -54.88 13.70 3.62
C ALA A 103 -55.47 12.32 3.21
N SER A 104 -54.83 11.29 3.79
CA SER A 104 -55.42 10.09 4.42
C SER A 104 -56.33 9.15 3.61
N PHE A 105 -55.89 7.90 3.50
CA PHE A 105 -56.79 6.73 3.57
C PHE A 105 -56.40 5.81 4.73
N SER A 106 -57.38 5.06 5.24
CA SER A 106 -57.41 4.52 6.61
C SER A 106 -57.28 2.99 6.69
N ALA A 107 -56.87 2.50 7.86
CA ALA A 107 -56.65 1.07 8.12
C ALA A 107 -57.93 0.26 8.44
N SER A 108 -57.89 -1.04 8.15
CA SER A 108 -58.57 -2.14 8.86
C SER A 108 -57.93 -3.47 8.41
N LYS A 109 -57.31 -4.26 9.30
CA LYS A 109 -57.88 -5.14 10.35
C LYS A 109 -58.23 -6.55 9.82
N ASN A 110 -57.58 -7.56 10.41
CA ASN A 110 -58.20 -8.68 11.13
C ASN A 110 -57.45 -8.76 12.48
N GLU A 111 -58.11 -8.83 13.64
CA GLU A 111 -58.45 -10.07 14.39
C GLU A 111 -57.18 -10.88 14.74
N GLY A 112 -56.83 -11.16 16.01
CA GLY A 112 -57.64 -11.79 17.07
C GLY A 112 -57.26 -13.29 17.15
N THR A 113 -57.08 -13.97 18.29
CA THR A 113 -57.29 -13.62 19.71
C THR A 113 -56.57 -14.66 20.62
N PHE A 114 -56.44 -14.39 21.93
CA PHE A 114 -56.14 -15.36 23.00
C PHE A 114 -54.77 -16.08 23.01
N ALA A 115 -54.52 -16.85 24.08
CA ALA A 115 -53.23 -17.43 24.44
C ALA A 115 -53.36 -18.80 25.13
N GLU A 116 -52.47 -19.74 24.77
CA GLU A 116 -52.03 -20.94 25.52
C GLU A 116 -50.52 -21.11 25.19
N ALA A 117 -49.55 -21.48 26.04
CA ALA A 117 -49.45 -22.06 27.39
C ALA A 117 -49.02 -23.55 27.40
N SER A 118 -47.91 -23.83 28.09
CA SER A 118 -47.24 -25.16 28.26
C SER A 118 -46.69 -25.76 26.94
N SER A 119 -45.77 -26.75 26.93
CA SER A 119 -45.15 -27.62 27.96
C SER A 119 -43.74 -28.03 27.45
N GLU A 120 -42.74 -28.49 28.19
CA GLU A 120 -42.50 -28.72 29.64
C GLU A 120 -40.95 -28.67 29.84
N ASP A 121 -40.41 -28.52 31.04
CA ASP A 121 -40.16 -29.65 31.95
C ASP A 121 -40.17 -29.26 33.45
N LYS A 122 -40.34 -30.26 34.32
CA LYS A 122 -40.34 -30.18 35.80
C LYS A 122 -39.00 -30.76 36.31
N THR A 123 -38.52 -30.56 37.53
CA THR A 123 -39.13 -30.56 38.88
C THR A 123 -38.34 -29.62 39.82
N SER A 124 -38.92 -28.82 40.73
CA SER A 124 -39.81 -29.17 41.87
C SER A 124 -39.07 -29.98 42.97
N SER A 125 -39.07 -29.60 44.27
CA SER A 125 -39.58 -28.40 44.97
C SER A 125 -39.16 -28.42 46.47
N THR A 126 -39.73 -27.53 47.30
CA THR A 126 -39.89 -27.61 48.79
C THR A 126 -38.62 -27.53 49.67
N THR A 127 -38.49 -26.66 50.68
CA THR A 127 -39.27 -25.46 51.17
C THR A 127 -38.31 -24.60 52.06
N ASP A 128 -38.64 -23.61 52.91
CA ASP A 128 -39.88 -23.08 53.53
C ASP A 128 -39.75 -21.58 53.93
N ALA A 129 -40.71 -21.05 54.69
CA ALA A 129 -40.78 -19.70 55.29
C ALA A 129 -39.85 -19.55 56.55
N THR A 130 -39.69 -18.40 57.26
CA THR A 130 -40.64 -17.30 57.54
C THR A 130 -39.99 -15.98 58.04
N GLN A 131 -40.64 -14.86 57.69
CA GLN A 131 -40.66 -13.45 58.18
C GLN A 131 -39.86 -12.92 59.42
N ASN A 132 -39.67 -11.58 59.39
CA ASN A 132 -39.74 -10.56 60.48
C ASN A 132 -38.50 -10.11 61.32
N LYS A 133 -37.97 -8.93 60.95
CA LYS A 133 -38.17 -7.60 61.62
C LYS A 133 -37.72 -7.36 63.09
N ALA A 134 -36.90 -6.30 63.28
CA ALA A 134 -36.56 -5.57 64.53
C ALA A 134 -35.72 -6.35 65.58
N SER A 135 -34.99 -5.76 66.54
CA SER A 135 -34.49 -4.38 66.79
C SER A 135 -33.26 -4.41 67.76
N GLU A 136 -32.75 -3.23 68.13
CA GLU A 136 -31.85 -2.88 69.27
C GLU A 136 -31.81 -3.87 70.47
N ASN A 137 -30.73 -4.02 71.26
CA ASN A 137 -30.13 -2.99 72.15
C ASN A 137 -28.93 -3.56 72.99
N THR A 138 -28.17 -2.70 73.68
CA THR A 138 -27.30 -2.95 74.89
C THR A 138 -26.09 -3.91 74.72
N LYS A 139 -24.79 -3.61 74.95
CA LYS A 139 -23.97 -2.67 75.77
C LYS A 139 -23.41 -3.29 77.08
N ALA A 140 -22.12 -2.99 77.35
CA ALA A 140 -21.31 -3.35 78.55
C ALA A 140 -20.74 -4.80 78.55
N THR A 141 -19.65 -5.14 79.25
CA THR A 141 -18.99 -4.43 80.38
C THR A 141 -17.46 -4.68 80.42
N GLU A 142 -16.69 -3.72 80.99
CA GLU A 142 -15.60 -3.85 82.02
C GLU A 142 -14.60 -5.03 82.03
N ASP A 143 -13.33 -4.89 82.47
CA ASP A 143 -12.50 -3.71 82.82
C ASP A 143 -11.01 -4.11 82.94
N ASN A 144 -10.07 -3.15 82.80
CA ASN A 144 -9.02 -2.83 83.79
C ASN A 144 -7.95 -1.83 83.29
N LYS A 145 -7.25 -1.20 84.26
CA LYS A 145 -6.45 0.04 84.13
C LYS A 145 -5.08 -0.10 84.81
N VAL A 146 -4.13 0.81 84.48
CA VAL A 146 -2.94 1.33 85.25
C VAL A 146 -1.89 1.77 84.20
N ASP A 147 -1.59 3.05 83.96
CA ASP A 147 -0.80 4.03 84.77
C ASP A 147 0.68 3.57 84.97
N ALA A 148 1.76 4.39 84.92
CA ALA A 148 1.89 5.85 84.77
C ALA A 148 3.34 6.32 84.44
N VAL A 149 3.47 7.56 83.92
CA VAL A 149 4.47 8.63 84.29
C VAL A 149 5.95 8.61 83.81
N ALA A 150 6.28 9.66 83.01
CA ALA A 150 7.50 10.51 82.95
C ALA A 150 8.92 9.88 82.68
N ASP A 151 10.01 10.64 82.42
CA ASP A 151 10.27 12.09 82.38
C ASP A 151 11.41 12.45 81.37
N LYS A 152 11.62 13.76 81.08
CA LYS A 152 12.82 14.55 80.58
C LYS A 152 14.04 13.83 79.89
N SER A 153 14.81 14.46 78.98
CA SER A 153 15.28 15.88 78.95
C SER A 153 15.83 16.38 77.58
N THR A 154 15.65 17.68 77.27
CA THR A 154 16.55 18.67 76.57
C THR A 154 17.44 18.22 75.38
N GLU A 155 17.35 18.86 74.20
CA GLU A 155 18.01 20.15 73.80
C GLU A 155 19.55 20.13 73.95
N ASP A 156 20.36 20.28 72.88
CA ASP A 156 20.62 21.54 72.13
C ASP A 156 21.02 21.24 70.64
N LYS A 157 20.82 22.12 69.63
CA LYS A 157 21.60 23.33 69.22
C LYS A 157 23.09 23.05 68.94
N THR A 158 23.77 23.58 67.90
CA THR A 158 23.44 24.55 66.82
C THR A 158 24.55 24.55 65.74
N ASN A 159 24.25 25.06 64.53
CA ASN A 159 25.20 25.75 63.62
C ASN A 159 26.37 24.90 63.01
N THR A 160 27.10 25.29 61.96
CA THR A 160 26.90 26.21 60.79
C THR A 160 27.95 25.81 59.72
N ALA A 161 27.87 26.42 58.53
CA ALA A 161 28.84 26.37 57.41
C ALA A 161 30.35 26.49 57.82
N THR A 162 31.35 26.26 56.96
CA THR A 162 31.47 26.70 55.54
C THR A 162 32.66 26.03 54.80
N THR A 163 32.55 25.88 53.47
CA THR A 163 33.56 26.01 52.37
C THR A 163 35.06 25.64 52.48
N GLN A 164 35.63 25.33 51.29
CA GLN A 164 37.05 25.45 50.87
C GLN A 164 38.00 24.37 51.45
N GLU A 165 38.64 23.51 50.64
CA GLU A 165 39.69 23.64 49.60
C GLU A 165 40.93 22.90 50.15
N SER A 166 41.36 21.75 49.62
CA SER A 166 42.03 21.49 48.33
C SER A 166 43.56 21.52 48.47
N SER A 167 44.27 20.83 47.55
CA SER A 167 45.73 20.57 47.56
C SER A 167 46.20 19.59 48.67
N ASP A 168 47.19 18.70 48.47
CA ASP A 168 47.73 18.23 47.19
C ASP A 168 48.46 16.86 47.29
N ASN A 169 48.64 16.23 46.12
CA ASN A 169 49.79 15.42 45.69
C ASN A 169 50.40 14.29 46.59
N LYS A 170 50.33 13.06 46.05
CA LYS A 170 51.49 12.31 45.48
C LYS A 170 51.98 11.00 46.16
N SER A 171 51.48 9.89 45.59
CA SER A 171 52.18 8.62 45.27
C SER A 171 52.85 7.83 46.43
N THR A 172 53.32 6.58 46.28
CA THR A 172 53.62 5.75 45.09
C THR A 172 53.57 4.26 45.48
N GLU A 173 53.04 3.39 44.60
CA GLU A 173 53.39 1.94 44.51
C GLU A 173 53.15 1.02 45.75
N ASN A 174 53.04 -0.32 45.66
CA ASN A 174 53.15 -1.29 44.56
C ASN A 174 52.28 -2.55 44.87
N LYS A 175 51.99 -3.39 43.85
CA LYS A 175 51.98 -4.89 43.82
C LYS A 175 51.51 -5.75 45.05
N THR A 176 50.79 -6.89 44.95
CA THR A 176 50.33 -7.74 43.81
C THR A 176 49.26 -8.80 44.24
N THR A 177 48.45 -9.30 43.30
CA THR A 177 47.82 -10.67 43.15
C THR A 177 46.96 -11.36 44.24
N ASP A 178 45.85 -11.94 43.72
CA ASP A 178 45.28 -13.29 43.94
C ASP A 178 44.53 -13.71 45.24
N ALA A 179 43.19 -13.68 45.10
CA ALA A 179 42.26 -14.82 45.24
C ALA A 179 42.39 -15.84 46.40
N GLN A 180 41.33 -15.96 47.21
CA GLN A 180 40.29 -17.01 47.01
C GLN A 180 39.01 -16.87 47.86
N LYS A 181 37.89 -17.16 47.19
CA LYS A 181 36.58 -17.72 47.63
C LYS A 181 36.54 -18.42 49.01
N VAL A 182 35.45 -18.21 49.79
CA VAL A 182 34.50 -19.23 50.34
C VAL A 182 33.57 -18.65 51.44
N GLU A 183 32.25 -18.64 51.17
CA GLU A 183 31.12 -18.71 52.15
C GLU A 183 30.94 -17.60 53.23
N SER A 184 29.82 -17.46 53.96
CA SER A 184 28.57 -18.26 54.05
C SER A 184 27.36 -17.42 54.53
N LYS A 185 26.15 -18.01 54.47
CA LYS A 185 24.90 -17.71 55.24
C LYS A 185 24.21 -16.33 55.12
N VAL A 186 22.98 -16.36 54.58
CA VAL A 186 21.81 -15.68 55.16
C VAL A 186 20.68 -16.71 55.25
N ALA A 187 19.87 -16.69 56.32
CA ALA A 187 18.80 -17.65 56.55
C ALA A 187 17.41 -17.01 56.61
N THR A 188 16.49 -17.62 55.88
CA THR A 188 15.04 -17.37 55.76
C THR A 188 14.26 -17.17 57.05
N ALA A 189 13.25 -16.29 57.02
CA ALA A 189 11.82 -16.65 57.22
C ALA A 189 10.87 -15.44 57.03
N LYS A 190 9.55 -15.54 56.77
CA LYS A 190 8.69 -16.50 56.02
C LYS A 190 7.22 -16.07 56.20
N THR A 191 6.44 -15.89 55.12
CA THR A 191 4.94 -16.01 55.00
C THR A 191 4.48 -15.34 53.69
N THR A 192 3.42 -15.75 52.98
CA THR A 192 2.93 -17.12 52.66
C THR A 192 2.27 -17.10 51.28
N THR A 193 2.26 -18.24 50.58
CA THR A 193 1.60 -18.44 49.27
C THR A 193 0.16 -18.95 49.41
N ASP A 194 -0.65 -18.73 48.38
CA ASP A 194 -1.24 -19.85 47.65
C ASP A 194 -1.02 -19.64 46.13
N THR A 195 -0.49 -20.57 45.32
CA THR A 195 -0.80 -22.00 45.06
C THR A 195 -1.83 -22.14 43.93
N THR A 196 -1.61 -22.84 42.80
CA THR A 196 -0.41 -23.30 42.06
C THR A 196 -0.88 -23.80 40.68
N ASN A 197 -0.03 -23.79 39.65
CA ASN A 197 0.32 -25.05 38.97
C ASN A 197 1.58 -24.94 38.09
N SER A 198 2.24 -26.08 37.87
CA SER A 198 3.64 -26.14 37.41
C SER A 198 3.84 -27.05 36.20
N VAL A 199 4.79 -26.70 35.34
CA VAL A 199 5.39 -27.61 34.35
C VAL A 199 6.89 -27.72 34.65
N LYS A 200 7.44 -28.95 34.60
CA LYS A 200 8.87 -29.20 34.80
C LYS A 200 9.66 -28.81 33.56
N SER A 201 10.79 -28.13 33.75
CA SER A 201 11.85 -28.11 32.75
C SER A 201 12.49 -29.49 32.59
N ALA A 202 12.73 -29.91 31.36
CA ALA A 202 13.70 -30.95 31.01
C ALA A 202 14.74 -30.34 30.07
N SER A 203 16.01 -30.70 30.26
CA SER A 203 17.14 -30.09 29.54
C SER A 203 17.46 -30.86 28.25
N THR A 204 17.44 -30.17 27.10
CA THR A 204 18.09 -30.61 25.85
C THR A 204 18.68 -29.41 25.10
N THR A 205 19.65 -29.68 24.23
CA THR A 205 20.61 -28.70 23.68
C THR A 205 20.14 -28.09 22.34
N SER A 206 20.69 -26.91 22.02
CA SER A 206 20.94 -26.34 20.68
C SER A 206 19.80 -25.70 19.87
N THR A 207 20.24 -24.73 19.04
CA THR A 207 19.59 -24.06 17.89
C THR A 207 18.40 -23.12 18.12
N ASP A 208 18.61 -21.88 17.64
CA ASP A 208 17.67 -20.88 17.13
C ASP A 208 16.25 -20.79 17.70
N GLN A 209 16.05 -19.83 18.61
CA GLN A 209 14.78 -19.12 18.74
C GLN A 209 15.01 -17.61 18.88
N THR A 210 14.27 -16.84 18.08
CA THR A 210 14.14 -15.39 18.19
C THR A 210 13.46 -15.02 19.51
N THR A 211 14.03 -14.08 20.27
CA THR A 211 13.44 -13.62 21.53
C THR A 211 12.16 -12.82 21.28
N SER A 212 11.00 -13.46 21.42
CA SER A 212 9.70 -12.80 21.44
C SER A 212 9.62 -11.83 22.63
N VAL A 213 9.49 -10.54 22.35
CA VAL A 213 9.29 -9.51 23.39
C VAL A 213 7.89 -9.65 23.97
N ASN A 214 7.78 -9.69 25.30
CA ASN A 214 6.49 -9.70 25.99
C ASN A 214 5.74 -8.38 25.73
N THR A 215 4.72 -8.42 24.87
CA THR A 215 3.77 -7.32 24.72
C THR A 215 2.75 -7.35 25.85
N THR A 216 2.96 -6.53 26.88
CA THR A 216 1.93 -6.27 27.90
C THR A 216 0.74 -5.56 27.26
N THR A 217 -0.43 -6.19 27.29
CA THR A 217 -1.68 -5.62 26.78
C THR A 217 -2.02 -4.33 27.52
N PHE A 218 -2.11 -3.20 26.80
CA PHE A 218 -2.57 -1.94 27.37
C PHE A 218 -4.06 -2.01 27.72
N ASN A 219 -4.42 -1.71 28.97
CA ASN A 219 -5.81 -1.55 29.38
C ASN A 219 -6.35 -0.18 28.94
N THR A 220 -6.80 -0.08 27.70
CA THR A 220 -7.41 1.12 27.11
C THR A 220 -8.83 1.37 27.66
N ASN A 221 -8.93 1.69 28.95
CA ASN A 221 -10.19 1.97 29.66
C ASN A 221 -10.47 3.47 29.86
N GLN A 222 -10.14 4.30 28.86
CA GLN A 222 -10.81 5.58 28.62
C GLN A 222 -11.01 5.80 27.12
N SER A 223 -12.27 5.79 26.68
CA SER A 223 -12.65 6.35 25.39
C SER A 223 -12.43 7.86 25.39
N SER A 224 -12.03 8.41 24.24
CA SER A 224 -12.10 9.84 23.94
C SER A 224 -11.85 10.07 22.46
N THR A 225 -12.37 11.19 21.93
CA THR A 225 -12.09 11.69 20.57
C THR A 225 -10.61 11.94 20.28
N ALA A 226 -9.74 11.96 21.30
CA ALA A 226 -8.30 11.99 21.13
C ALA A 226 -7.74 10.65 20.55
N ALA A 227 -8.31 9.50 20.95
CA ALA A 227 -7.89 8.18 20.44
C ALA A 227 -8.21 8.02 18.94
N LEU A 228 -9.35 8.58 18.54
CA LEU A 228 -9.96 8.63 17.20
C LEU A 228 -8.95 8.99 16.09
N PHE A 229 -8.08 9.98 16.34
CA PHE A 229 -7.08 10.44 15.37
C PHE A 229 -5.72 9.73 15.50
N SER A 230 -5.37 9.20 16.68
CA SER A 230 -4.11 8.50 16.90
C SER A 230 -4.11 7.00 16.54
N ALA A 231 -5.28 6.38 16.39
CA ALA A 231 -5.38 4.94 16.13
C ALA A 231 -4.81 4.53 14.76
N ALA A 232 -5.07 5.31 13.71
CA ALA A 232 -4.63 5.02 12.34
C ALA A 232 -3.08 4.94 12.21
N ALA A 233 -2.36 5.75 12.98
CA ALA A 233 -0.90 5.78 13.05
C ALA A 233 -0.27 4.51 13.64
N LEU A 234 -1.01 3.81 14.51
CA LEU A 234 -0.51 2.66 15.29
C LEU A 234 -0.80 1.30 14.62
N SER A 235 -1.53 1.29 13.52
CA SER A 235 -1.76 0.11 12.68
C SER A 235 -0.53 -0.28 11.84
N GLU A 236 0.19 0.70 11.29
CA GLU A 236 1.28 0.47 10.32
C GLU A 236 2.67 0.29 10.97
N SER A 237 2.85 0.67 12.24
CA SER A 237 4.14 0.52 12.95
C SER A 237 4.48 -0.92 13.35
N LYS A 238 3.61 -1.89 13.05
CA LYS A 238 3.86 -3.32 13.31
C LYS A 238 4.51 -4.01 12.11
N ALA A 239 5.71 -4.53 12.37
CA ALA A 239 6.48 -5.46 11.52
C ALA A 239 7.16 -4.90 10.26
N LEU A 240 8.20 -4.10 10.47
CA LEU A 240 9.41 -4.11 9.63
C LEU A 240 10.63 -4.58 10.43
N ALA A 241 10.52 -5.77 11.04
CA ALA A 241 11.71 -6.55 11.36
C ALA A 241 12.39 -6.92 10.04
N ALA A 242 13.72 -6.75 9.95
CA ALA A 242 14.45 -6.82 8.69
C ALA A 242 14.12 -8.09 7.88
N THR A 243 13.42 -7.91 6.75
CA THR A 243 13.08 -9.00 5.84
C THR A 243 14.36 -9.65 5.31
N PRO A 244 14.56 -10.97 5.51
CA PRO A 244 15.70 -11.67 4.91
C PRO A 244 15.71 -11.48 3.40
N ARG A 245 16.92 -11.34 2.82
CA ARG A 245 17.12 -11.14 1.39
C ARG A 245 16.36 -12.18 0.57
N ALA A 246 15.53 -11.72 -0.37
CA ALA A 246 14.89 -12.60 -1.35
C ALA A 246 15.97 -13.34 -2.16
N SER A 247 15.99 -14.67 -2.07
CA SER A 247 17.09 -15.53 -2.50
C SER A 247 17.06 -15.85 -4.01
N SER A 248 16.97 -14.83 -4.86
CA SER A 248 16.79 -14.97 -6.32
C SER A 248 18.01 -14.62 -7.18
N ALA A 249 18.97 -13.83 -6.66
CA ALA A 249 20.19 -13.47 -7.38
C ALA A 249 21.40 -14.34 -6.99
N THR A 250 21.88 -15.18 -7.91
CA THR A 250 23.18 -15.85 -7.76
C THR A 250 24.32 -14.82 -7.73
N THR A 251 25.39 -15.09 -6.96
CA THR A 251 26.54 -14.17 -6.79
C THR A 251 27.15 -13.73 -8.13
N ASN A 252 27.18 -14.62 -9.12
CA ASN A 252 27.68 -14.36 -10.48
C ASN A 252 26.81 -13.39 -11.31
N ALA A 253 25.59 -13.05 -10.87
CA ALA A 253 24.74 -12.04 -11.51
C ALA A 253 25.06 -10.64 -10.97
N GLN A 254 24.93 -10.42 -9.65
CA GLN A 254 25.21 -9.11 -9.03
C GLN A 254 26.65 -8.63 -9.30
N ALA A 255 27.65 -9.53 -9.27
CA ALA A 255 29.04 -9.18 -9.55
C ALA A 255 29.30 -8.73 -11.01
N LYS A 256 28.41 -9.06 -11.96
CA LYS A 256 28.52 -8.58 -13.36
C LYS A 256 27.92 -7.20 -13.55
N ASN A 257 26.85 -6.87 -12.81
CA ASN A 257 26.09 -5.64 -13.03
C ASN A 257 26.88 -4.35 -12.69
N ASN A 258 27.88 -4.42 -11.81
CA ASN A 258 28.73 -3.27 -11.44
C ASN A 258 30.17 -3.33 -11.99
N ASN A 259 30.58 -4.43 -12.63
CA ASN A 259 31.96 -4.68 -13.11
C ASN A 259 33.08 -4.50 -12.04
N TYR A 260 32.76 -4.50 -10.74
CA TYR A 260 33.77 -4.36 -9.69
C TYR A 260 34.51 -5.67 -9.43
N LYS A 261 35.81 -5.59 -9.12
CA LYS A 261 36.63 -6.77 -8.80
C LYS A 261 36.09 -7.44 -7.54
N LEU A 262 35.85 -8.75 -7.60
CA LEU A 262 35.64 -9.57 -6.41
C LEU A 262 36.93 -9.63 -5.59
N VAL A 263 36.83 -9.29 -4.30
CA VAL A 263 37.94 -9.25 -3.35
C VAL A 263 37.77 -10.36 -2.31
N THR A 264 38.84 -11.10 -2.06
CA THR A 264 38.80 -12.32 -1.22
C THR A 264 39.55 -12.20 0.09
N SER A 265 40.42 -11.19 0.22
CA SER A 265 41.27 -10.96 1.39
C SER A 265 41.46 -9.46 1.68
N SER A 266 41.86 -9.13 2.90
CA SER A 266 42.17 -7.76 3.32
C SER A 266 43.36 -7.15 2.60
N SER A 267 44.35 -7.95 2.19
CA SER A 267 45.46 -7.51 1.34
C SER A 267 44.97 -7.06 -0.04
N GLU A 268 44.04 -7.79 -0.66
CA GLU A 268 43.42 -7.40 -1.93
C GLU A 268 42.53 -6.16 -1.78
N LEU A 269 41.78 -6.04 -0.67
CA LEU A 269 40.98 -4.85 -0.35
C LEU A 269 41.86 -3.60 -0.24
N GLN A 270 42.94 -3.69 0.53
CA GLN A 270 43.89 -2.59 0.70
C GLN A 270 44.60 -2.25 -0.62
N GLN A 271 44.95 -3.25 -1.44
CA GLN A 271 45.54 -3.02 -2.77
C GLN A 271 44.55 -2.31 -3.70
N ALA A 272 43.27 -2.70 -3.71
CA ALA A 272 42.24 -2.07 -4.55
C ALA A 272 42.06 -0.58 -4.21
N ILE A 273 41.94 -0.26 -2.92
CA ILE A 273 41.87 1.12 -2.39
C ILE A 273 43.11 1.91 -2.81
N ASN A 274 44.31 1.37 -2.58
CA ASN A 274 45.58 2.02 -2.92
C ASN A 274 45.79 2.18 -4.44
N SER A 275 45.09 1.40 -5.27
CA SER A 275 45.15 1.47 -6.73
C SER A 275 44.12 2.43 -7.33
N GLY A 276 43.24 3.03 -6.53
CA GLY A 276 42.25 4.01 -7.00
C GLY A 276 41.14 3.42 -7.88
N VAL A 277 40.79 2.14 -7.74
CA VAL A 277 39.64 1.56 -8.45
C VAL A 277 38.33 2.12 -7.89
N ALA A 278 37.28 2.21 -8.72
CA ALA A 278 36.00 2.81 -8.32
C ALA A 278 35.24 2.01 -7.24
N GLY A 279 35.49 0.70 -7.11
CA GLY A 279 34.87 -0.13 -6.09
C GLY A 279 35.25 -1.60 -6.17
N ILE A 280 34.76 -2.37 -5.19
CA ILE A 280 35.01 -3.80 -5.00
C ILE A 280 33.74 -4.56 -4.61
N ASN A 281 33.69 -5.85 -4.94
CA ASN A 281 32.65 -6.78 -4.53
C ASN A 281 33.16 -7.68 -3.39
N ILE A 282 32.29 -8.02 -2.43
CA ILE A 282 32.54 -8.94 -1.31
C ILE A 282 31.43 -10.00 -1.24
N ASP A 283 31.79 -11.27 -1.12
CA ASP A 283 30.87 -12.43 -1.07
C ASP A 283 31.08 -13.33 0.16
N ARG A 284 31.86 -12.87 1.14
CA ARG A 284 32.20 -13.59 2.38
C ARG A 284 32.66 -12.64 3.47
N SER A 285 32.86 -13.16 4.68
CA SER A 285 33.50 -12.43 5.78
C SER A 285 34.99 -12.20 5.50
N ILE A 286 35.44 -10.95 5.55
CA ILE A 286 36.83 -10.52 5.41
C ILE A 286 37.31 -9.95 6.75
N ASP A 287 38.45 -10.44 7.26
CA ASP A 287 39.17 -9.84 8.39
C ASP A 287 40.19 -8.83 7.88
N ALA A 288 39.94 -7.55 8.14
CA ALA A 288 40.79 -6.41 7.82
C ALA A 288 41.41 -5.75 9.07
N SER A 289 41.36 -6.40 10.23
CA SER A 289 41.93 -5.90 11.49
C SER A 289 43.45 -5.65 11.44
N ASN A 290 44.16 -6.32 10.52
CA ASN A 290 45.60 -6.19 10.31
C ASN A 290 46.00 -5.05 9.34
N VAL A 291 45.17 -4.71 8.34
CA VAL A 291 45.45 -3.66 7.34
C VAL A 291 44.99 -2.26 7.79
N ASN A 292 45.37 -1.22 7.04
CA ASN A 292 44.90 0.15 7.25
C ASN A 292 44.09 0.58 6.02
N LEU A 293 42.81 0.89 6.21
CA LEU A 293 41.91 1.31 5.12
C LEU A 293 41.74 2.84 5.14
N ALA A 294 42.00 3.48 4.00
CA ALA A 294 41.95 4.94 3.83
C ALA A 294 41.28 5.31 2.50
N ILE A 295 40.03 5.77 2.55
CA ILE A 295 39.23 6.20 1.39
C ILE A 295 39.35 7.71 1.25
N THR A 296 40.13 8.16 0.25
CA THR A 296 40.37 9.59 -0.05
C THR A 296 39.67 10.08 -1.32
N ASN A 297 39.16 9.15 -2.13
CA ASN A 297 38.45 9.40 -3.39
C ASN A 297 37.03 8.79 -3.33
N THR A 298 36.30 8.78 -4.44
CA THR A 298 35.07 7.98 -4.58
C THR A 298 35.43 6.49 -4.58
N PHE A 299 34.79 5.70 -3.71
CA PHE A 299 35.03 4.25 -3.62
C PHE A 299 33.77 3.50 -3.14
N ALA A 300 33.43 2.37 -3.76
CA ALA A 300 32.29 1.53 -3.37
C ALA A 300 32.71 0.18 -2.77
N ILE A 301 32.05 -0.23 -1.68
CA ILE A 301 32.13 -1.57 -1.09
C ILE A 301 30.74 -2.20 -1.21
N VAL A 302 30.62 -3.22 -2.06
CA VAL A 302 29.35 -3.89 -2.38
C VAL A 302 29.36 -5.33 -1.89
N GLY A 303 28.41 -5.71 -1.05
CA GLY A 303 28.15 -7.11 -0.72
C GLY A 303 27.25 -7.76 -1.78
N ILE A 304 27.61 -8.97 -2.23
CA ILE A 304 26.84 -9.71 -3.26
C ILE A 304 26.08 -10.93 -2.72
N ASN A 305 26.10 -11.14 -1.40
CA ASN A 305 25.30 -12.12 -0.65
C ASN A 305 25.28 -11.76 0.85
N ASP A 306 24.45 -12.45 1.64
CA ASP A 306 24.29 -12.18 3.09
C ASP A 306 25.51 -12.61 3.94
N ALA A 307 26.47 -13.32 3.34
CA ALA A 307 27.74 -13.66 3.98
C ALA A 307 28.79 -12.54 3.85
N ALA A 308 28.48 -11.44 3.15
CA ALA A 308 29.39 -10.33 2.94
C ALA A 308 29.54 -9.48 4.22
N VAL A 309 30.71 -9.59 4.86
CA VAL A 309 31.02 -8.90 6.12
C VAL A 309 32.44 -8.34 6.06
N LEU A 310 32.64 -7.09 6.50
CA LEU A 310 33.96 -6.49 6.67
C LEU A 310 34.24 -6.27 8.16
N ASN A 311 35.24 -6.98 8.70
CA ASN A 311 35.63 -6.88 10.11
C ASN A 311 36.87 -6.02 10.24
N LEU A 312 36.77 -4.90 10.96
CA LEU A 312 37.84 -3.93 11.15
C LEU A 312 38.64 -4.16 12.44
N GLY A 313 38.16 -5.04 13.33
CA GLY A 313 38.72 -5.24 14.67
C GLY A 313 38.79 -3.91 15.43
N GLN A 314 39.84 -3.70 16.24
CA GLN A 314 40.03 -2.45 16.98
C GLN A 314 40.55 -1.27 16.12
N LYS A 315 40.43 -1.33 14.79
CA LYS A 315 40.76 -0.23 13.86
C LYS A 315 39.49 0.45 13.32
N SER A 316 39.68 1.46 12.49
CA SER A 316 38.61 2.09 11.72
C SER A 316 38.95 2.16 10.23
N LEU A 317 37.91 2.13 9.40
CA LEU A 317 38.00 2.50 7.99
C LEU A 317 37.95 4.03 7.93
N ASN A 318 39.04 4.67 7.49
CA ASN A 318 39.14 6.13 7.50
C ASN A 318 38.67 6.69 6.16
N ASN A 319 37.64 7.52 6.17
CA ASN A 319 37.00 8.10 4.99
C ASN A 319 37.08 9.63 5.03
N SER A 320 37.83 10.21 4.10
CA SER A 320 37.82 11.64 3.75
C SER A 320 37.35 11.89 2.31
N GLY A 321 37.05 10.83 1.55
CA GLY A 321 36.54 10.86 0.20
C GLY A 321 35.01 10.69 0.14
N ASN A 322 34.55 9.86 -0.80
CA ASN A 322 33.13 9.57 -1.02
C ASN A 322 32.91 8.06 -1.05
N LEU A 323 32.70 7.49 0.15
CA LEU A 323 32.47 6.06 0.36
C LEU A 323 31.02 5.71 0.06
N THR A 324 30.80 4.65 -0.73
CA THR A 324 29.49 3.99 -0.85
C THR A 324 29.56 2.62 -0.20
N LEU A 325 28.66 2.35 0.74
CA LEU A 325 28.42 1.03 1.30
C LEU A 325 27.12 0.48 0.70
N GLN A 326 27.16 -0.75 0.20
CA GLN A 326 25.98 -1.40 -0.35
C GLN A 326 25.87 -2.85 0.12
N ASP A 327 24.68 -3.26 0.59
CA ASP A 327 24.32 -4.65 0.85
C ASP A 327 25.36 -5.43 1.71
N ILE A 328 25.93 -4.75 2.72
CA ILE A 328 27.14 -5.17 3.44
C ILE A 328 27.00 -4.97 4.96
N THR A 329 27.55 -5.90 5.75
CA THR A 329 27.74 -5.70 7.20
C THR A 329 29.16 -5.21 7.50
N ILE A 330 29.28 -4.10 8.23
CA ILE A 330 30.54 -3.54 8.72
C ILE A 330 30.64 -3.76 10.24
N ASN A 331 31.66 -4.50 10.65
CA ASN A 331 31.97 -4.80 12.05
C ASN A 331 33.16 -3.95 12.50
N GLY A 332 32.86 -2.77 13.05
CA GLY A 332 33.79 -1.75 13.52
C GLY A 332 33.50 -0.36 12.96
N ALA A 333 34.28 0.64 13.38
CA ALA A 333 34.01 2.05 13.09
C ALA A 333 34.40 2.50 11.66
N VAL A 334 33.51 3.26 11.01
CA VAL A 334 33.83 4.10 9.85
C VAL A 334 34.14 5.51 10.36
N SER A 335 35.40 5.93 10.30
CA SER A 335 35.89 7.20 10.85
C SER A 335 36.13 8.24 9.77
N GLY A 336 36.00 9.54 10.06
CA GLY A 336 36.55 10.61 9.23
C GLY A 336 35.59 11.78 9.02
N ASN A 337 35.74 12.46 7.89
CA ASN A 337 34.99 13.66 7.50
C ASN A 337 34.46 13.61 6.05
N GLY A 338 34.59 12.46 5.37
CA GLY A 338 34.08 12.26 4.01
C GLY A 338 32.56 12.11 3.95
N THR A 339 32.07 11.79 2.75
CA THR A 339 30.69 11.37 2.50
C THR A 339 30.59 9.85 2.64
N VAL A 340 29.51 9.37 3.27
CA VAL A 340 29.13 7.95 3.33
C VAL A 340 27.72 7.80 2.74
N ASN A 341 27.60 7.14 1.59
CA ASN A 341 26.32 6.79 0.98
C ASN A 341 25.96 5.33 1.31
N ILE A 342 24.69 5.07 1.60
CA ILE A 342 24.13 3.77 1.91
C ILE A 342 23.14 3.37 0.81
N LYS A 343 23.39 2.20 0.20
CA LYS A 343 22.52 1.55 -0.81
C LYS A 343 22.07 0.18 -0.31
N GLY A 344 20.87 -0.24 -0.69
CA GLY A 344 20.35 -1.55 -0.28
C GLY A 344 20.33 -1.69 1.25
N ASN A 345 20.76 -2.83 1.79
CA ASN A 345 20.75 -3.09 3.23
C ASN A 345 22.17 -3.04 3.84
N VAL A 346 22.46 -2.02 4.66
CA VAL A 346 23.75 -1.90 5.37
C VAL A 346 23.57 -1.99 6.88
N THR A 347 24.40 -2.80 7.53
CA THR A 347 24.46 -2.90 8.99
C THR A 347 25.84 -2.47 9.49
N SER A 348 25.91 -1.64 10.53
CA SER A 348 27.15 -1.23 11.19
C SER A 348 27.12 -1.58 12.68
N ASN A 349 28.03 -2.46 13.11
CA ASN A 349 28.08 -2.98 14.49
C ASN A 349 29.37 -2.56 15.20
N VAL A 350 29.25 -1.94 16.38
CA VAL A 350 30.37 -1.63 17.29
C VAL A 350 30.12 -2.26 18.67
N ASN A 351 31.13 -2.92 19.21
CA ASN A 351 31.13 -3.56 20.52
C ASN A 351 32.57 -3.70 21.04
N SER A 352 32.75 -4.20 22.26
CA SER A 352 34.06 -4.33 22.91
C SER A 352 35.15 -5.10 22.13
N VAL A 353 34.77 -5.92 21.13
CA VAL A 353 35.68 -6.74 20.31
C VAL A 353 36.10 -6.04 19.00
N ASN A 354 35.34 -5.04 18.53
CA ASN A 354 35.60 -4.32 17.26
C ASN A 354 35.51 -2.77 17.37
N SER A 355 35.54 -2.22 18.59
CA SER A 355 35.56 -0.79 18.86
C SER A 355 36.97 -0.20 18.81
N SER A 356 37.22 0.73 17.87
CA SER A 356 38.45 1.52 17.90
C SER A 356 38.39 2.66 18.92
N VAL A 357 39.53 2.92 19.56
CA VAL A 357 39.71 4.05 20.48
C VAL A 357 40.05 5.31 19.66
N PRO A 358 39.50 6.49 19.97
CA PRO A 358 39.81 7.74 19.26
C PRO A 358 41.29 8.16 19.33
N THR A 359 41.73 9.03 18.42
CA THR A 359 42.95 9.83 18.62
C THR A 359 42.78 10.81 19.79
N ASP A 360 43.87 11.44 20.26
CA ASP A 360 43.76 12.40 21.36
C ASP A 360 42.91 13.63 20.99
N ASP A 361 42.93 14.05 19.73
CA ASP A 361 42.18 15.23 19.27
C ASP A 361 40.71 14.88 18.98
N GLN A 362 40.43 13.70 18.42
CA GLN A 362 39.07 13.15 18.37
C GLN A 362 38.47 13.02 19.77
N PHE A 363 39.26 12.58 20.76
CA PHE A 363 38.81 12.44 22.13
C PHE A 363 38.50 13.79 22.80
N LYS A 364 39.41 14.76 22.70
CA LYS A 364 39.22 16.13 23.23
C LYS A 364 37.96 16.79 22.67
N ALA A 365 37.63 16.55 21.40
CA ALA A 365 36.46 17.15 20.75
C ALA A 365 35.12 16.79 21.44
N GLN A 366 35.05 15.61 22.09
CA GLN A 366 33.85 15.03 22.71
C GLN A 366 33.61 15.48 24.16
N ASN A 367 34.53 16.26 24.75
CA ASN A 367 34.52 16.74 26.13
C ASN A 367 34.46 15.63 27.23
N TYR A 368 34.61 14.35 26.91
CA TYR A 368 34.51 13.25 27.88
C TYR A 368 35.65 13.26 28.91
N THR A 369 35.30 13.19 30.19
CA THR A 369 36.26 13.25 31.32
C THR A 369 36.62 11.92 31.95
N GLY A 370 35.95 10.82 31.56
CA GLY A 370 36.37 9.47 31.93
C GLY A 370 37.64 9.03 31.18
N GLU A 371 38.20 7.87 31.55
CA GLU A 371 39.39 7.35 30.86
C GLU A 371 39.16 7.21 29.35
N LYS A 372 40.09 7.72 28.53
CA LYS A 372 40.02 7.70 27.06
C LYS A 372 39.65 6.35 26.45
N LYS A 373 40.12 5.24 27.03
CA LYS A 373 39.86 3.86 26.56
C LYS A 373 38.38 3.43 26.66
N ASN A 374 37.59 4.15 27.47
CA ASN A 374 36.19 3.83 27.79
C ASN A 374 35.21 4.50 26.79
N PHE A 375 35.62 5.58 26.13
CA PHE A 375 34.90 6.17 25.00
C PHE A 375 35.46 5.60 23.69
N LYS A 376 34.60 5.30 22.71
CA LYS A 376 34.99 4.69 21.43
C LYS A 376 34.65 5.60 20.25
N ASN A 377 35.28 5.35 19.10
CA ASN A 377 34.83 5.96 17.85
C ASN A 377 33.39 5.53 17.53
N SER A 378 32.65 6.45 16.92
CA SER A 378 31.28 6.24 16.45
C SER A 378 31.19 5.12 15.41
N ASN A 379 30.01 4.53 15.24
CA ASN A 379 29.79 3.54 14.18
C ASN A 379 30.05 4.14 12.79
N ILE A 380 29.55 5.36 12.56
CA ILE A 380 29.87 6.18 11.40
C ILE A 380 30.24 7.60 11.86
N ALA A 381 31.34 8.14 11.34
CA ALA A 381 31.70 9.55 11.41
C ALA A 381 32.00 10.09 10.01
N GLY A 382 31.50 11.28 9.71
CA GLY A 382 31.63 11.91 8.39
C GLY A 382 31.06 13.31 8.34
N ARG A 383 31.08 13.94 7.17
CA ARG A 383 30.35 15.20 6.93
C ARG A 383 28.94 14.95 6.43
N TYR A 384 28.75 13.93 5.58
CA TYR A 384 27.45 13.58 5.03
C TYR A 384 27.22 12.08 5.17
N VAL A 385 26.06 11.69 5.69
CA VAL A 385 25.59 10.29 5.70
C VAL A 385 24.28 10.24 4.94
N ASN A 386 24.31 9.71 3.72
CA ASN A 386 23.17 9.69 2.80
C ASN A 386 22.63 8.26 2.70
N ILE A 387 21.40 8.03 3.11
CA ILE A 387 20.70 6.77 2.89
C ILE A 387 19.80 6.98 1.67
N GLU A 388 20.04 6.26 0.59
CA GLU A 388 19.30 6.44 -0.65
C GLU A 388 17.84 5.94 -0.55
N ASN A 389 16.99 6.38 -1.47
CA ASN A 389 15.57 6.02 -1.50
C ASN A 389 15.38 4.49 -1.47
N GLY A 390 14.54 4.00 -0.55
CA GLY A 390 14.30 2.58 -0.32
C GLY A 390 15.48 1.79 0.30
N ALA A 391 16.61 2.42 0.62
CA ALA A 391 17.73 1.76 1.32
C ALA A 391 17.51 1.71 2.84
N SER A 392 18.27 0.87 3.53
CA SER A 392 18.21 0.66 4.98
C SER A 392 19.59 0.75 5.61
N LEU A 393 19.73 1.60 6.63
CA LEU A 393 20.88 1.61 7.53
C LEU A 393 20.45 1.13 8.92
N THR A 394 21.10 0.08 9.43
CA THR A 394 20.98 -0.34 10.84
C THR A 394 22.30 -0.14 11.56
N VAL A 395 22.28 0.65 12.64
CA VAL A 395 23.43 0.99 13.47
C VAL A 395 23.25 0.36 14.85
N ASN A 396 24.21 -0.46 15.29
CA ASN A 396 24.16 -1.15 16.59
C ASN A 396 25.42 -0.86 17.40
N SER A 397 25.28 -0.42 18.66
CA SER A 397 26.40 -0.25 19.59
C SER A 397 26.10 -0.80 20.99
N THR A 398 27.14 -1.28 21.67
CA THR A 398 27.15 -1.57 23.12
C THR A 398 28.18 -0.73 23.88
N GLU A 399 28.81 0.24 23.22
CA GLU A 399 29.95 1.01 23.73
C GLU A 399 29.58 2.48 23.93
N ILE A 400 30.32 3.19 24.79
CA ILE A 400 30.16 4.64 24.96
C ILE A 400 30.69 5.36 23.70
N ASN A 401 29.82 5.50 22.71
CA ASN A 401 30.04 6.20 21.45
C ASN A 401 28.71 6.75 20.89
N ASP A 402 28.80 7.40 19.73
CA ASP A 402 27.64 7.79 18.94
C ASP A 402 27.34 6.77 17.83
N GLY A 403 26.08 6.67 17.41
CA GLY A 403 25.71 5.98 16.18
C GLY A 403 26.31 6.69 14.97
N ILE A 404 25.92 7.95 14.76
CA ILE A 404 26.44 8.83 13.72
C ILE A 404 27.04 10.08 14.36
N ASN A 405 28.27 10.46 14.02
CA ASN A 405 28.92 11.69 14.46
C ASN A 405 29.28 12.57 13.26
N LEU A 406 28.67 13.76 13.19
CA LEU A 406 28.82 14.72 12.10
C LEU A 406 29.90 15.76 12.42
N THR A 407 30.71 16.08 11.42
CA THR A 407 31.47 17.34 11.43
C THR A 407 30.52 18.54 11.33
N ASP A 408 30.93 19.70 11.82
CA ASP A 408 30.12 20.93 11.79
C ASP A 408 29.58 21.27 10.39
N GLY A 409 28.29 21.64 10.32
CA GLY A 409 27.57 21.84 9.07
C GLY A 409 27.37 20.56 8.25
N GLY A 410 27.50 19.40 8.88
CA GLY A 410 27.23 18.08 8.30
C GLY A 410 25.75 17.75 8.23
N THR A 411 25.40 16.62 7.59
CA THR A 411 23.99 16.20 7.44
C THR A 411 23.82 14.69 7.39
N VAL A 412 22.80 14.18 8.08
CA VAL A 412 22.19 12.87 7.78
C VAL A 412 20.99 13.10 6.86
N ASN A 413 20.98 12.45 5.70
CA ASN A 413 19.83 12.40 4.79
C ASN A 413 19.26 10.98 4.78
N VAL A 414 17.97 10.82 5.03
CA VAL A 414 17.23 9.56 4.93
C VAL A 414 16.28 9.66 3.74
N GLY A 415 16.50 8.91 2.66
CA GLY A 415 15.75 9.03 1.41
C GLY A 415 14.26 8.65 1.50
N ASP A 416 13.54 8.83 0.39
CA ASP A 416 12.11 8.47 0.30
C ASP A 416 11.94 6.94 0.48
N ASN A 417 11.01 6.53 1.33
CA ASN A 417 10.79 5.13 1.74
C ASN A 417 12.02 4.44 2.36
N ALA A 418 13.08 5.18 2.70
CA ALA A 418 14.29 4.64 3.29
C ALA A 418 14.13 4.43 4.81
N THR A 419 14.94 3.53 5.37
CA THR A 419 14.91 3.17 6.80
C THR A 419 16.22 3.51 7.52
N LEU A 420 16.12 4.08 8.72
CA LEU A 420 17.24 4.26 9.65
C LEU A 420 16.89 3.68 11.03
N ASN A 421 17.59 2.63 11.43
CA ASN A 421 17.48 2.03 12.76
C ASN A 421 18.77 2.29 13.55
N VAL A 422 18.68 2.77 14.79
CA VAL A 422 19.85 3.07 15.63
C VAL A 422 19.64 2.54 17.05
N ASN A 423 20.38 1.49 17.41
CA ASN A 423 20.31 0.77 18.68
C ASN A 423 21.59 0.97 19.49
N LEU A 424 21.57 1.79 20.55
CA LEU A 424 22.71 2.06 21.43
C LEU A 424 22.44 1.52 22.84
N THR A 425 23.16 0.48 23.24
CA THR A 425 22.90 -0.31 24.45
C THR A 425 23.94 -0.01 25.52
N ASN A 426 23.96 1.24 25.99
CA ASN A 426 25.13 1.79 26.70
C ASN A 426 25.05 1.61 28.22
N ALA A 427 26.18 1.29 28.85
CA ALA A 427 26.26 0.92 30.26
C ALA A 427 25.67 1.98 31.21
N SER A 428 25.04 1.53 32.30
CA SER A 428 24.06 2.28 33.07
C SER A 428 24.62 3.35 34.05
N THR A 429 25.73 4.01 33.71
CA THR A 429 26.27 5.12 34.51
C THR A 429 25.74 6.46 34.01
N THR A 430 25.57 7.43 34.91
CA THR A 430 25.15 8.78 34.56
C THR A 430 26.12 9.54 33.66
N ALA A 431 27.35 9.05 33.50
CA ALA A 431 28.35 9.59 32.59
C ALA A 431 28.10 9.21 31.11
N THR A 432 27.40 8.11 30.83
CA THR A 432 27.19 7.66 29.44
C THR A 432 26.14 8.49 28.70
N ARG A 433 25.14 9.00 29.44
CA ARG A 433 24.00 9.82 28.95
C ARG A 433 24.40 10.86 27.91
N TYR A 434 25.35 11.74 28.26
CA TYR A 434 25.68 12.92 27.46
C TYR A 434 26.71 12.67 26.36
N HIS A 435 27.36 11.50 26.38
CA HIS A 435 28.40 11.09 25.42
C HIS A 435 27.95 9.87 24.60
N THR A 436 26.63 9.71 24.48
CA THR A 436 25.94 8.73 23.65
C THR A 436 24.83 9.47 22.90
N ALA A 437 24.92 9.57 21.58
CA ALA A 437 23.80 10.02 20.75
C ALA A 437 23.60 9.13 19.52
N GLY A 438 22.34 8.97 19.10
CA GLY A 438 22.02 8.35 17.81
C GLY A 438 22.62 9.13 16.65
N VAL A 439 22.46 10.46 16.67
CA VAL A 439 23.18 11.42 15.84
C VAL A 439 23.75 12.53 16.72
N PHE A 440 25.05 12.83 16.59
CA PHE A 440 25.72 13.95 17.25
C PHE A 440 26.31 14.94 16.24
N ALA A 441 26.18 16.25 16.49
CA ALA A 441 26.95 17.30 15.82
C ALA A 441 27.33 18.41 16.82
N LYS A 442 28.61 18.81 16.89
CA LYS A 442 29.05 19.72 17.97
C LYS A 442 28.47 21.13 17.85
N ASN A 443 28.68 21.81 16.73
CA ASN A 443 28.28 23.22 16.58
C ASN A 443 27.04 23.41 15.70
N SER A 444 26.91 22.67 14.61
CA SER A 444 25.72 22.68 13.74
C SER A 444 25.64 21.41 12.89
N GLY A 445 24.43 21.06 12.46
CA GLY A 445 24.18 19.94 11.55
C GLY A 445 22.71 19.82 11.20
N ASN A 446 22.40 18.97 10.21
CA ASN A 446 21.02 18.69 9.81
C ASN A 446 20.70 17.19 9.89
N PHE A 447 19.44 16.87 10.16
CA PHE A 447 18.84 15.56 10.03
C PHE A 447 17.59 15.71 9.18
N ILE A 448 17.61 15.20 7.95
CA ILE A 448 16.56 15.41 6.95
C ILE A 448 16.04 14.05 6.49
N THR A 449 14.72 13.88 6.40
CA THR A 449 14.11 12.65 5.89
C THR A 449 13.14 12.90 4.73
N GLY A 450 13.03 11.92 3.84
CA GLY A 450 12.18 11.93 2.65
C GLY A 450 10.76 11.43 2.91
N TYR A 451 9.95 11.41 1.84
CA TYR A 451 8.57 10.95 1.86
C TYR A 451 8.49 9.49 2.30
N LYS A 452 7.61 9.19 3.27
CA LYS A 452 7.41 7.84 3.85
C LYS A 452 8.69 7.15 4.39
N SER A 453 9.71 7.91 4.77
CA SER A 453 10.88 7.37 5.48
C SER A 453 10.52 6.81 6.87
N ASN A 454 11.21 5.77 7.33
CA ASN A 454 11.01 5.15 8.64
C ASN A 454 12.27 5.28 9.52
N VAL A 455 12.20 5.97 10.65
CA VAL A 455 13.32 6.27 11.55
C VAL A 455 13.04 5.74 12.94
N ASN A 456 13.93 4.91 13.48
CA ASN A 456 13.78 4.25 14.79
C ASN A 456 15.05 4.43 15.64
N PHE A 457 14.95 5.22 16.71
CA PHE A 457 16.02 5.44 17.69
C PHE A 457 15.73 4.70 19.00
N ASN A 458 16.61 3.78 19.38
CA ASN A 458 16.61 3.07 20.66
C ASN A 458 17.95 3.30 21.36
N THR A 459 18.04 4.32 22.23
CA THR A 459 19.33 4.86 22.70
C THR A 459 19.66 4.58 24.17
N GLY A 460 18.79 3.84 24.88
CA GLY A 460 18.97 3.53 26.29
C GLY A 460 19.03 4.79 27.16
N LEU A 461 20.18 5.07 27.77
CA LEU A 461 20.41 6.32 28.52
C LEU A 461 20.83 7.50 27.65
N GLY A 462 21.16 7.29 26.37
CA GLY A 462 21.65 8.31 25.46
C GLY A 462 20.57 9.14 24.77
N GLN A 463 21.03 10.08 23.96
CA GLN A 463 20.26 11.06 23.19
C GLN A 463 19.84 10.48 21.83
N ALA A 464 18.66 10.80 21.29
CA ALA A 464 18.31 10.45 19.90
C ALA A 464 19.16 11.27 18.93
N ILE A 465 19.04 12.61 19.03
CA ILE A 465 19.72 13.58 18.18
C ILE A 465 20.21 14.73 19.07
N ALA A 466 21.50 15.02 19.04
CA ALA A 466 22.09 16.13 19.79
C ALA A 466 22.98 16.98 18.85
N MET A 467 22.50 18.17 18.45
CA MET A 467 23.16 19.00 17.44
C MET A 467 23.27 20.46 17.89
N GLY A 468 24.47 21.04 17.88
CA GLY A 468 24.69 22.39 18.43
C GLY A 468 24.75 22.45 19.97
N ALA A 469 24.86 21.29 20.62
CA ALA A 469 24.94 21.16 22.07
C ALA A 469 26.35 20.74 22.52
N THR A 470 27.05 21.61 23.26
CA THR A 470 28.35 21.31 23.84
C THR A 470 28.21 20.30 24.98
N ARG A 471 28.81 19.11 24.81
CA ARG A 471 28.83 18.02 25.81
C ARG A 471 29.45 18.47 27.14
N PRO A 472 28.93 18.04 28.30
CA PRO A 472 29.45 18.43 29.61
C PRO A 472 30.77 17.72 29.91
N THR A 473 31.46 18.22 30.92
CA THR A 473 32.62 17.56 31.54
C THR A 473 32.27 16.88 32.87
N THR A 474 31.04 17.06 33.36
CA THR A 474 30.52 16.56 34.64
C THR A 474 29.58 15.37 34.45
N THR A 475 29.49 14.51 35.47
CA THR A 475 28.45 13.48 35.58
C THR A 475 27.11 14.08 35.99
N ASP A 476 25.99 13.38 35.74
CA ASP A 476 24.64 13.83 36.12
C ASP A 476 24.54 14.11 37.63
N ALA A 477 24.50 15.39 37.99
CA ALA A 477 24.23 15.92 39.32
C ALA A 477 22.95 16.77 39.25
N ASP A 478 21.89 16.15 38.71
CA ASP A 478 20.57 16.68 38.38
C ASP A 478 20.50 17.77 37.29
N ARG A 479 21.61 18.44 36.93
CA ARG A 479 21.61 19.57 35.97
C ARG A 479 22.68 19.45 34.88
N PHE A 480 22.32 18.88 33.75
CA PHE A 480 22.86 19.27 32.44
C PHE A 480 21.76 20.02 31.65
N GLY A 481 22.15 20.82 30.66
CA GLY A 481 21.24 21.71 29.89
C GLY A 481 20.64 22.87 30.67
N GLY A 482 20.45 22.66 31.97
CA GLY A 482 20.05 23.64 32.96
C GLY A 482 21.01 24.81 33.07
N TYR A 483 20.80 25.78 32.20
CA TYR A 483 21.12 27.20 32.32
C TYR A 483 22.33 27.54 33.20
N THR A 484 23.47 27.80 32.56
CA THR A 484 24.26 28.96 32.99
C THR A 484 23.36 30.20 32.92
N ALA A 485 23.70 31.28 33.62
CA ALA A 485 22.90 32.51 33.61
C ALA A 485 22.75 33.15 32.20
N GLU A 486 23.46 32.62 31.20
CA GLU A 486 23.54 33.10 29.82
C GLU A 486 22.52 32.39 28.88
N GLN A 487 21.89 31.30 29.32
CA GLN A 487 20.82 30.53 28.63
C GLN A 487 21.11 30.01 27.20
N SER A 488 22.34 30.21 26.71
CA SER A 488 22.73 30.03 25.32
C SER A 488 23.44 28.70 25.04
N ARG A 489 23.33 28.20 23.81
CA ARG A 489 24.10 27.06 23.29
C ARG A 489 25.03 27.50 22.15
N ASN A 490 25.56 26.55 21.38
CA ASN A 490 26.34 26.90 20.19
C ASN A 490 25.38 27.49 19.14
N ASP A 491 25.78 28.59 18.51
CA ASP A 491 25.03 29.17 17.40
C ASP A 491 25.17 28.31 16.15
N GLY A 492 24.05 27.86 15.60
CA GLY A 492 24.06 27.16 14.33
C GLY A 492 22.64 26.92 13.82
N PRO A 493 22.29 27.32 12.58
CA PRO A 493 21.08 26.85 11.94
C PRO A 493 21.14 25.32 11.92
N THR A 494 20.28 24.71 12.72
CA THR A 494 20.30 23.28 13.05
C THR A 494 18.92 22.74 12.75
N LEU A 495 18.82 21.88 11.73
CA LEU A 495 17.53 21.45 11.19
C LEU A 495 17.30 19.97 11.51
N VAL A 496 16.19 19.67 12.17
CA VAL A 496 15.58 18.33 12.13
C VAL A 496 14.29 18.46 11.33
N GLN A 497 14.29 17.97 10.10
CA GLN A 497 13.12 18.00 9.22
C GLN A 497 12.75 16.59 8.82
N LEU A 498 11.57 16.15 9.24
CA LEU A 498 11.00 14.88 8.81
C LEU A 498 10.17 15.09 7.53
N GLY A 499 10.17 14.10 6.65
CA GLY A 499 9.44 14.14 5.38
C GLY A 499 7.94 13.89 5.53
N ALA A 500 7.17 14.21 4.50
CA ALA A 500 5.72 13.98 4.50
C ALA A 500 5.40 12.47 4.61
N SER A 501 4.36 12.13 5.37
CA SER A 501 3.96 10.76 5.71
C SER A 501 5.08 9.87 6.27
N SER A 502 6.14 10.46 6.83
CA SER A 502 7.22 9.72 7.49
C SER A 502 6.82 9.21 8.88
N THR A 503 7.59 8.25 9.39
CA THR A 503 7.45 7.75 10.76
C THR A 503 8.77 7.94 11.51
N PHE A 504 8.69 8.55 12.70
CA PHE A 504 9.81 8.69 13.63
C PHE A 504 9.42 8.08 14.98
N ASN A 505 10.10 7.03 15.39
CA ASN A 505 9.95 6.39 16.70
C ASN A 505 11.21 6.60 17.54
N PHE A 506 11.04 7.02 18.78
CA PHE A 506 12.09 7.12 19.78
C PHE A 506 11.76 6.29 21.03
N THR A 507 12.76 5.59 21.57
CA THR A 507 12.73 4.98 22.90
C THR A 507 14.08 5.17 23.59
N GLY A 508 14.08 5.72 24.80
CA GLY A 508 15.31 6.01 25.55
C GLY A 508 15.09 7.04 26.63
N ARG A 509 16.17 7.65 27.14
CA ARG A 509 16.08 8.75 28.13
C ARG A 509 15.84 10.09 27.45
N ASP A 510 16.74 10.52 26.56
CA ASP A 510 16.69 11.85 25.95
C ASP A 510 16.42 11.76 24.44
N GLY A 511 15.49 12.56 23.95
CA GLY A 511 15.10 12.66 22.54
C GLY A 511 16.02 13.59 21.76
N ILE A 512 15.49 14.76 21.38
CA ILE A 512 16.15 15.73 20.50
C ILE A 512 16.57 16.98 21.29
N ILE A 513 17.86 17.31 21.23
CA ILE A 513 18.49 18.44 21.94
C ILE A 513 19.25 19.30 20.92
N LEU A 514 18.79 20.53 20.65
CA LEU A 514 19.36 21.39 19.60
C LEU A 514 19.98 22.70 20.16
N GLY A 515 20.84 23.33 19.36
CA GLY A 515 21.50 24.62 19.63
C GLY A 515 20.59 25.85 19.49
N ASN A 516 21.19 27.04 19.35
CA ASN A 516 20.46 28.28 19.06
C ASN A 516 20.12 28.38 17.57
N ASN A 517 18.98 28.99 17.23
CA ASN A 517 18.47 29.17 15.86
C ASN A 517 18.11 27.83 15.19
N ALA A 518 17.68 26.85 15.99
CA ALA A 518 17.34 25.51 15.54
C ALA A 518 15.88 25.40 15.09
N ASN A 519 15.56 24.41 14.26
CA ASN A 519 14.19 24.11 13.85
C ASN A 519 13.95 22.60 13.90
N PHE A 520 12.90 22.18 14.59
CA PHE A 520 12.29 20.85 14.46
C PHE A 520 11.01 20.99 13.64
N ILE A 521 10.84 20.18 12.60
CA ILE A 521 9.69 20.17 11.71
C ILE A 521 9.22 18.73 11.56
N SER A 522 7.98 18.42 11.98
CA SER A 522 7.47 17.04 11.96
C SER A 522 7.14 16.51 10.57
N GLY A 523 6.92 17.38 9.57
CA GLY A 523 6.48 16.96 8.23
C GLY A 523 4.98 16.67 8.17
N GLU A 524 4.37 16.92 7.02
CA GLU A 524 2.92 16.79 6.83
C GLU A 524 2.47 15.32 6.89
N ASN A 525 1.32 15.02 7.52
CA ASN A 525 0.77 13.65 7.64
C ASN A 525 1.72 12.63 8.32
N SER A 526 2.74 13.07 9.05
CA SER A 526 3.73 12.18 9.66
C SER A 526 3.26 11.61 11.01
N ASN A 527 3.96 10.57 11.46
CA ASN A 527 3.73 9.93 12.75
C ASN A 527 5.00 10.03 13.60
N VAL A 528 4.93 10.78 14.70
CA VAL A 528 6.10 11.05 15.57
C VAL A 528 5.81 10.57 16.99
N HIS A 529 6.57 9.59 17.46
CA HIS A 529 6.35 8.92 18.73
C HIS A 529 7.60 8.95 19.61
N PHE A 530 7.50 9.53 20.80
CA PHE A 530 8.56 9.56 21.82
C PHE A 530 8.14 8.77 23.05
N GLU A 531 8.88 7.71 23.36
CA GLU A 531 8.70 6.86 24.54
C GLU A 531 9.89 7.05 25.51
N ASN A 532 9.83 8.12 26.30
CA ASN A 532 10.88 8.51 27.24
C ASN A 532 10.84 7.69 28.55
N LYS A 533 12.02 7.35 29.08
CA LYS A 533 12.19 6.60 30.34
C LYS A 533 12.95 7.40 31.39
N GLY A 534 12.41 7.44 32.61
CA GLY A 534 13.01 8.14 33.74
C GLY A 534 12.96 9.67 33.58
N ARG A 535 13.99 10.38 34.04
CA ARG A 535 14.13 11.83 33.85
C ARG A 535 14.57 12.18 32.42
N GLY A 536 13.64 12.00 31.50
CA GLY A 536 13.82 12.24 30.07
C GLY A 536 13.38 13.63 29.61
N VAL A 537 13.74 13.92 28.36
CA VAL A 537 13.42 15.11 27.58
C VAL A 537 12.97 14.64 26.19
N ALA A 538 11.88 15.17 25.65
CA ALA A 538 11.45 14.86 24.29
C ALA A 538 12.11 15.79 23.27
N LEU A 539 11.84 17.09 23.37
CA LEU A 539 12.31 18.14 22.47
C LEU A 539 12.80 19.34 23.29
N ASP A 540 14.06 19.72 23.12
CA ASP A 540 14.65 20.85 23.83
C ASP A 540 15.59 21.65 22.91
N LEU A 541 15.21 22.89 22.60
CA LEU A 541 15.88 23.75 21.64
C LEU A 541 16.22 25.10 22.32
N ALA A 542 17.36 25.71 22.00
CA ALA A 542 17.77 26.96 22.66
C ALA A 542 17.23 28.22 21.95
N ASN A 543 17.88 29.36 22.14
CA ASN A 543 17.38 30.69 21.74
C ASN A 543 17.03 30.77 20.24
N ASN A 544 15.98 31.52 19.89
CA ASN A 544 15.47 31.77 18.53
C ASN A 544 15.10 30.50 17.74
N SER A 545 14.69 29.44 18.43
CA SER A 545 14.41 28.14 17.82
C SER A 545 12.92 27.81 17.73
N ASN A 546 12.53 27.02 16.73
CA ASN A 546 11.13 26.68 16.48
C ASN A 546 10.87 25.17 16.54
N ILE A 547 9.73 24.80 17.12
CA ILE A 547 9.14 23.45 17.05
C ILE A 547 7.88 23.59 16.21
N GLU A 548 7.89 23.06 14.99
CA GLU A 548 6.73 23.00 14.10
C GLU A 548 6.19 21.57 14.04
N ILE A 549 4.92 21.41 14.45
CA ILE A 549 4.14 20.21 14.19
C ILE A 549 3.28 20.50 12.96
N SER A 550 3.76 20.05 11.80
CA SER A 550 3.18 20.36 10.49
C SER A 550 1.79 19.73 10.29
N LYS A 551 1.03 20.18 9.28
CA LYS A 551 -0.38 19.83 9.10
C LYS A 551 -0.64 18.33 9.08
N HIS A 552 -1.77 17.92 9.67
CA HIS A 552 -2.19 16.51 9.79
C HIS A 552 -1.18 15.57 10.50
N SER A 553 -0.07 16.08 11.05
CA SER A 553 0.92 15.28 11.78
C SER A 553 0.37 14.79 13.10
N ASN A 554 0.59 13.51 13.42
CA ASN A 554 0.21 12.92 14.69
C ASN A 554 1.44 12.75 15.59
N THR A 555 1.57 13.61 16.58
CA THR A 555 2.70 13.62 17.51
C THR A 555 2.27 13.20 18.92
N TYR A 556 2.98 12.20 19.44
CA TYR A 556 2.72 11.58 20.74
C TYR A 556 4.01 11.54 21.54
N PHE A 557 4.05 12.31 22.63
CA PHE A 557 5.16 12.38 23.57
C PHE A 557 4.73 11.77 24.90
N HIS A 558 5.39 10.70 25.33
CA HIS A 558 5.08 9.99 26.55
C HIS A 558 6.33 9.74 27.39
N SER A 559 6.19 9.84 28.72
CA SER A 559 7.30 9.57 29.63
C SER A 559 6.83 8.92 30.93
N VAL A 560 7.52 7.85 31.33
CA VAL A 560 7.30 7.17 32.62
C VAL A 560 8.45 7.39 33.60
N GLY A 561 8.14 7.72 34.86
CA GLY A 561 9.10 7.74 35.97
C GLY A 561 10.01 8.98 36.04
N LYS A 562 9.52 10.15 35.62
CA LYS A 562 10.26 11.43 35.69
C LYS A 562 10.19 12.03 37.11
N THR A 563 10.88 11.39 38.05
CA THR A 563 10.84 11.68 39.50
C THR A 563 12.06 12.47 40.02
N GLY A 564 11.82 13.63 40.61
CA GLY A 564 12.81 14.51 41.26
C GLY A 564 13.60 15.40 40.29
N THR A 565 13.81 16.67 40.68
CA THR A 565 14.82 17.66 40.22
C THR A 565 15.08 17.91 38.72
N SER A 566 14.36 17.26 37.78
CA SER A 566 14.24 17.76 36.41
C SER A 566 13.33 19.00 36.32
N GLY A 567 13.29 19.65 35.15
CA GLY A 567 12.39 20.75 34.78
C GLY A 567 12.55 22.11 35.49
N SER A 568 13.22 22.17 36.65
CA SER A 568 13.51 23.41 37.39
C SER A 568 13.86 24.60 36.49
N TYR A 569 13.59 25.85 36.93
CA TYR A 569 13.96 27.12 36.25
C TYR A 569 15.45 27.23 35.79
N ASN A 570 16.28 26.29 36.23
CA ASN A 570 17.67 26.04 35.85
C ASN A 570 17.93 24.56 35.46
N GLY A 571 17.04 23.94 34.66
CA GLY A 571 17.04 22.52 34.27
C GLY A 571 16.24 22.24 32.97
N TYR A 572 16.37 21.02 32.41
CA TYR A 572 15.58 20.60 31.24
C TYR A 572 14.13 20.28 31.61
N ASN A 573 13.17 20.95 30.98
CA ASN A 573 11.76 20.55 30.96
C ASN A 573 11.52 19.37 30.02
N TYR A 574 10.27 18.87 29.90
CA TYR A 574 10.01 17.73 29.01
C TYR A 574 9.99 18.15 27.53
N ILE A 575 9.34 19.27 27.23
CA ILE A 575 9.44 19.99 25.96
C ILE A 575 9.84 21.45 26.27
N GLY A 576 10.69 22.08 25.45
CA GLY A 576 11.03 23.48 25.67
C GLY A 576 11.72 24.22 24.52
N VAL A 577 11.52 25.54 24.53
CA VAL A 577 12.25 26.53 23.74
C VAL A 577 12.64 27.72 24.64
N ASN A 578 13.76 28.38 24.32
CA ASN A 578 14.24 29.55 25.07
C ASN A 578 13.84 30.89 24.37
N GLU A 579 14.62 31.95 24.58
CA GLU A 579 14.37 33.33 24.14
C GLU A 579 13.94 33.43 22.68
N GLY A 580 12.78 34.04 22.42
CA GLY A 580 12.26 34.24 21.06
C GLY A 580 11.81 32.96 20.33
N GLY A 581 11.77 31.81 21.00
CA GLY A 581 11.39 30.53 20.41
C GLY A 581 9.88 30.29 20.32
N ASN A 582 9.44 29.55 19.30
CA ASN A 582 8.02 29.31 19.04
C ASN A 582 7.73 27.80 18.97
N ILE A 583 6.68 27.35 19.65
CA ILE A 583 6.03 26.06 19.41
C ILE A 583 4.79 26.34 18.56
N THR A 584 4.69 25.74 17.37
CA THR A 584 3.55 25.88 16.46
C THR A 584 2.96 24.52 16.16
N VAL A 585 1.66 24.35 16.39
CA VAL A 585 0.88 23.19 15.95
C VAL A 585 -0.01 23.66 14.80
N ASP A 586 0.25 23.12 13.61
CA ASP A 586 -0.40 23.55 12.36
C ASP A 586 -1.80 22.94 12.19
N GLU A 587 -2.49 23.34 11.12
CA GLU A 587 -3.87 22.94 10.84
C GLU A 587 -4.07 21.42 10.90
N TYR A 588 -5.11 20.99 11.63
CA TYR A 588 -5.50 19.58 11.84
C TYR A 588 -4.43 18.66 12.45
N ALA A 589 -3.32 19.20 12.96
CA ALA A 589 -2.27 18.40 13.58
C ALA A 589 -2.61 18.00 15.03
N THR A 590 -2.09 16.86 15.49
CA THR A 590 -2.22 16.38 16.87
C THR A 590 -0.92 16.54 17.63
N PHE A 591 -0.99 17.23 18.77
CA PHE A 591 0.08 17.40 19.74
C PHE A 591 -0.36 16.84 21.09
N ARG A 592 0.01 15.58 21.36
CA ARG A 592 -0.32 14.89 22.62
C ARG A 592 0.91 14.67 23.50
N VAL A 593 0.81 15.06 24.75
CA VAL A 593 1.82 14.87 25.79
C VAL A 593 1.18 14.18 27.00
N ILE A 594 1.71 13.02 27.42
CA ILE A 594 1.24 12.29 28.61
C ILE A 594 2.44 11.92 29.49
N LEU A 595 2.50 12.43 30.71
CA LEU A 595 3.54 12.06 31.68
C LEU A 595 2.96 11.28 32.86
N GLU A 596 3.61 10.16 33.21
CA GLU A 596 3.19 9.24 34.26
C GLU A 596 4.30 8.91 35.26
N GLY A 597 3.93 8.58 36.50
CA GLY A 597 4.86 8.16 37.55
C GLY A 597 5.78 9.29 38.01
N ARG A 598 5.31 10.54 37.99
CA ARG A 598 6.07 11.74 38.30
C ARG A 598 6.15 12.02 39.80
N GLY A 599 5.05 11.72 40.51
CA GLY A 599 4.94 11.91 41.96
C GLY A 599 4.99 13.39 42.36
N ALA A 600 5.64 13.70 43.47
CA ALA A 600 5.83 15.06 43.95
C ALA A 600 7.17 15.61 43.42
N ASN A 601 7.13 16.54 42.46
CA ASN A 601 8.35 17.09 41.86
C ASN A 601 8.22 18.60 41.55
N PRO A 602 8.69 19.50 42.43
CA PRO A 602 8.52 20.94 42.31
C PRO A 602 9.31 21.53 41.14
N TRP A 603 8.73 22.53 40.47
CA TRP A 603 9.30 23.23 39.31
C TRP A 603 9.58 22.34 38.10
N ASP A 604 9.02 21.13 38.02
CA ASP A 604 9.23 20.23 36.88
C ASP A 604 8.08 20.33 35.88
N ASP A 605 8.19 21.28 34.94
CA ASP A 605 7.14 21.61 33.99
C ASP A 605 7.10 20.67 32.77
N VAL A 606 5.93 20.54 32.17
CA VAL A 606 5.76 19.74 30.94
C VAL A 606 6.32 20.49 29.74
N ILE A 607 5.88 21.73 29.54
CA ILE A 607 6.29 22.61 28.44
C ILE A 607 6.80 23.93 29.02
N SER A 608 8.04 24.30 28.70
CA SER A 608 8.67 25.55 29.16
C SER A 608 9.01 26.45 27.99
N LEU A 609 8.62 27.71 28.12
CA LEU A 609 8.80 28.76 27.12
C LEU A 609 9.69 29.85 27.73
N ASP A 610 10.99 29.55 27.82
CA ASP A 610 11.95 30.30 28.64
C ASP A 610 12.45 31.57 27.94
N SER A 611 11.63 32.60 27.98
CA SER A 611 11.95 33.93 27.45
C SER A 611 11.76 34.99 28.52
N ARG A 612 12.85 35.70 28.84
CA ARG A 612 12.99 36.59 30.00
C ARG A 612 13.27 38.05 29.61
N ASP A 613 13.86 38.29 28.44
CA ASP A 613 14.11 39.62 27.89
C ASP A 613 12.77 40.30 27.47
N PRO A 614 12.50 41.58 27.84
CA PRO A 614 11.30 42.28 27.41
C PRO A 614 11.17 42.48 25.88
N ASN A 615 12.26 42.38 25.12
CA ASN A 615 12.29 42.60 23.68
C ASN A 615 12.00 41.33 22.86
N THR A 616 11.93 40.17 23.51
CA THR A 616 11.66 38.87 22.89
C THR A 616 10.21 38.40 23.16
N ASN A 617 9.81 37.35 22.44
CA ASN A 617 8.48 36.76 22.49
C ASN A 617 8.63 35.25 22.31
N ALA A 618 8.48 34.46 23.38
CA ALA A 618 8.28 33.02 23.26
C ALA A 618 6.79 32.67 23.21
N ALA A 619 6.47 31.57 22.56
CA ALA A 619 5.10 31.26 22.21
C ALA A 619 4.72 29.79 22.12
N PHE A 620 3.46 29.53 22.43
CA PHE A 620 2.73 28.34 21.97
C PHE A 620 1.58 28.82 21.06
N THR A 621 1.59 28.45 19.80
CA THR A 621 0.51 28.75 18.84
C THR A 621 -0.08 27.45 18.31
N SER A 622 -1.41 27.33 18.32
CA SER A 622 -2.16 26.24 17.70
C SER A 622 -3.09 26.81 16.64
N LYS A 623 -3.19 26.18 15.47
CA LYS A 623 -4.08 26.60 14.38
C LYS A 623 -5.40 25.81 14.36
N THR A 624 -6.31 26.25 13.49
CA THR A 624 -7.65 25.68 13.28
C THR A 624 -7.65 24.17 13.13
N GLY A 625 -8.58 23.51 13.83
CA GLY A 625 -8.81 22.07 13.76
C GLY A 625 -7.71 21.21 14.44
N ALA A 626 -6.69 21.82 15.03
CA ALA A 626 -5.63 21.07 15.73
C ALA A 626 -6.11 20.50 17.08
N ILE A 627 -5.42 19.46 17.55
CA ILE A 627 -5.66 18.78 18.83
C ILE A 627 -4.47 19.00 19.76
N ILE A 628 -4.70 19.72 20.86
CA ILE A 628 -3.74 19.93 21.94
C ILE A 628 -4.17 19.10 23.16
N ASP A 629 -3.36 18.14 23.57
CA ASP A 629 -3.72 17.18 24.62
C ASP A 629 -2.55 16.96 25.60
N ILE A 630 -2.49 17.74 26.68
CA ILE A 630 -1.36 17.80 27.61
C ILE A 630 -1.80 17.32 28.99
N ARG A 631 -1.19 16.21 29.47
CA ARG A 631 -1.55 15.54 30.72
C ARG A 631 -0.30 15.20 31.55
N ASP A 632 -0.38 15.40 32.87
CA ASP A 632 0.72 15.12 33.81
C ASP A 632 0.19 14.65 35.18
N ASP A 633 0.78 13.60 35.75
CA ASP A 633 0.45 13.08 37.09
C ASP A 633 1.27 13.71 38.23
N ASN A 634 2.16 14.67 37.93
CA ASN A 634 2.94 15.41 38.94
C ASN A 634 2.03 16.20 39.90
N THR A 635 2.29 16.05 41.20
CA THR A 635 1.47 16.52 42.32
C THR A 635 2.04 17.72 43.08
N ASP A 636 3.21 18.26 42.72
CA ASP A 636 3.73 19.46 43.38
C ASP A 636 3.16 20.75 42.78
N PHE A 637 2.69 21.67 43.61
CA PHE A 637 2.05 22.94 43.22
C PHE A 637 2.78 23.70 42.10
N TYR A 638 4.11 23.68 42.11
CA TYR A 638 4.99 24.42 41.19
C TYR A 638 5.28 23.71 39.86
N ALA A 639 4.55 22.67 39.49
CA ALA A 639 4.72 22.00 38.20
C ALA A 639 3.58 22.35 37.25
N GLU A 640 3.84 23.15 36.22
CA GLU A 640 2.85 23.61 35.26
C GLU A 640 2.83 22.79 33.96
N LEU A 641 1.68 22.74 33.27
CA LEU A 641 1.59 22.08 31.96
C LEU A 641 2.24 22.96 30.88
N ILE A 642 2.08 24.28 30.98
CA ILE A 642 2.80 25.27 30.18
C ILE A 642 3.27 26.40 31.10
N SER A 643 4.58 26.66 31.15
CA SER A 643 5.19 27.72 31.97
C SER A 643 6.00 28.73 31.14
N PHE A 644 5.97 29.99 31.60
CA PHE A 644 6.92 31.03 31.21
C PHE A 644 7.64 31.52 32.48
N PRO A 645 8.95 31.22 32.66
CA PRO A 645 9.70 31.59 33.85
C PRO A 645 9.88 33.11 34.00
N LEU A 646 10.46 33.52 35.13
CA LEU A 646 10.52 34.92 35.58
C LEU A 646 11.31 35.85 34.62
N GLY A 647 10.59 36.62 33.81
CA GLY A 647 11.12 37.72 33.00
C GLY A 647 10.04 38.45 32.19
N ALA A 648 10.40 39.54 31.52
CA ALA A 648 9.45 40.58 31.08
C ALA A 648 8.95 40.45 29.63
N SER A 649 9.20 39.30 29.00
CA SER A 649 8.93 39.02 27.58
C SER A 649 7.45 39.12 27.19
N HIS A 650 7.18 39.23 25.89
CA HIS A 650 5.83 39.29 25.34
C HIS A 650 5.22 37.88 25.17
N SER A 651 5.28 37.07 26.23
CA SER A 651 4.85 35.67 26.30
C SER A 651 3.40 35.45 25.81
N ARG A 652 3.18 34.53 24.85
CA ARG A 652 1.85 34.24 24.30
C ARG A 652 1.51 32.74 24.26
N ILE A 653 0.30 32.38 24.67
CA ILE A 653 -0.35 31.12 24.29
C ILE A 653 -1.57 31.49 23.44
N ASP A 654 -1.61 31.02 22.20
CA ASP A 654 -2.59 31.46 21.21
C ASP A 654 -3.20 30.24 20.52
N ILE A 655 -4.45 29.92 20.84
CA ILE A 655 -5.13 28.71 20.39
C ILE A 655 -6.26 29.10 19.44
N GLN A 656 -6.07 28.88 18.14
CA GLN A 656 -6.97 29.36 17.09
C GLN A 656 -7.90 28.23 16.65
N ASP A 657 -9.21 28.35 16.91
CA ASP A 657 -10.29 27.40 16.59
C ASP A 657 -9.91 25.90 16.72
N PRO A 658 -9.48 25.42 17.90
CA PRO A 658 -8.96 24.06 18.08
C PRO A 658 -10.08 23.02 18.00
N LEU A 659 -9.80 21.83 17.44
CA LEU A 659 -10.70 20.67 17.50
C LEU A 659 -10.77 20.09 18.93
N LEU A 660 -9.68 20.23 19.70
CA LEU A 660 -9.63 19.91 21.13
C LEU A 660 -8.50 20.68 21.80
N LEU A 661 -8.80 21.36 22.91
CA LEU A 661 -7.78 21.76 23.89
C LEU A 661 -8.06 21.02 25.21
N ASN A 662 -7.16 20.13 25.60
CA ASN A 662 -7.26 19.31 26.80
C ASN A 662 -6.04 19.52 27.71
N LEU A 663 -6.26 20.13 28.88
CA LEU A 663 -5.22 20.41 29.88
C LEU A 663 -5.58 19.67 31.17
N GLN A 664 -4.83 18.63 31.54
CA GLN A 664 -5.17 17.75 32.66
C GLN A 664 -4.02 17.52 33.65
N ARG A 665 -4.30 17.76 34.93
CA ARG A 665 -3.58 17.23 36.08
C ARG A 665 -4.38 16.08 36.67
N TYR A 666 -3.74 14.92 36.86
CA TYR A 666 -4.40 13.72 37.37
C TYR A 666 -3.48 12.95 38.33
N SER A 667 -3.64 13.12 39.65
CA SER A 667 -2.82 12.32 40.57
C SER A 667 -3.29 10.86 40.59
N ALA A 668 -2.34 9.92 40.63
CA ALA A 668 -2.60 8.49 40.83
C ALA A 668 -3.01 8.16 42.29
N GLY A 669 -3.88 8.98 42.90
CA GLY A 669 -4.24 8.95 44.32
C GLY A 669 -3.24 9.65 45.25
N GLY A 670 -2.18 10.26 44.70
CA GLY A 670 -1.18 11.02 45.46
C GLY A 670 -1.74 12.33 46.03
N ALA A 671 -1.26 12.71 47.22
CA ALA A 671 -1.52 13.99 47.85
C ALA A 671 -0.49 15.05 47.42
N THR A 672 -0.96 16.30 47.29
CA THR A 672 -0.19 17.46 46.84
C THR A 672 0.99 17.82 47.75
N THR A 673 2.07 18.33 47.15
CA THR A 673 3.20 18.98 47.84
C THR A 673 3.42 20.42 47.35
N GLY A 674 4.30 21.16 48.02
CA GLY A 674 4.66 22.54 47.67
C GLY A 674 4.11 23.58 48.65
N TRP A 675 4.79 24.73 48.75
CA TRP A 675 4.39 25.85 49.63
C TRP A 675 4.92 27.19 49.08
N MET A 676 4.12 28.25 49.18
CA MET A 676 4.53 29.62 48.82
C MET A 676 4.82 30.45 50.08
N PRO A 677 6.06 30.90 50.32
CA PRO A 677 6.41 31.63 51.55
C PRO A 677 5.71 32.98 51.69
N THR A 678 5.48 33.68 50.57
CA THR A 678 4.90 35.02 50.51
C THR A 678 3.36 34.99 50.52
N GLY A 679 2.77 34.30 51.50
CA GLY A 679 1.31 34.05 51.55
C GLY A 679 0.67 33.85 52.93
N GLY A 680 1.44 33.58 53.99
CA GLY A 680 0.97 33.61 55.39
C GLY A 680 -0.14 32.62 55.79
N ASP A 681 0.27 31.41 56.24
CA ASP A 681 -0.46 30.43 57.08
C ASP A 681 -1.84 29.90 56.66
N ARG A 682 -2.56 30.53 55.72
CA ARG A 682 -3.95 30.19 55.36
C ARG A 682 -4.14 29.22 54.19
N ILE A 683 -3.05 28.65 53.68
CA ILE A 683 -3.10 27.45 52.81
C ILE A 683 -3.21 26.17 53.67
N ASN A 684 -2.75 26.21 54.93
CA ASN A 684 -2.47 25.02 55.76
C ASN A 684 -3.70 24.36 56.41
N THR A 685 -4.90 24.46 55.83
CA THR A 685 -6.14 23.87 56.41
C THR A 685 -7.04 23.14 55.40
N THR A 686 -6.63 23.03 54.13
CA THR A 686 -7.48 22.48 53.06
C THR A 686 -7.12 21.04 52.67
N SER A 687 -8.11 20.31 52.13
CA SER A 687 -8.09 18.85 51.90
C SER A 687 -7.08 18.33 50.88
N SER A 688 -6.78 17.01 50.93
CA SER A 688 -5.72 16.31 50.20
C SER A 688 -5.94 16.12 48.68
N LYS A 689 -6.29 17.16 47.92
CA LYS A 689 -6.67 17.07 46.49
C LYS A 689 -6.14 18.16 45.53
N TYR A 690 -5.45 19.19 46.01
CA TYR A 690 -5.14 20.38 45.20
C TYR A 690 -4.01 20.15 44.18
N THR A 691 -4.30 19.75 42.94
CA THR A 691 -3.22 19.59 41.94
C THR A 691 -2.52 20.92 41.62
N SER A 692 -1.36 20.82 40.97
CA SER A 692 -0.59 21.96 40.45
C SER A 692 -1.33 22.74 39.37
N ASN A 693 -0.77 23.89 38.94
CA ASN A 693 -1.44 24.80 38.00
C ASN A 693 -1.39 24.27 36.55
N LEU A 694 -2.38 24.66 35.75
CA LEU A 694 -2.38 24.29 34.33
C LEU A 694 -1.38 25.17 33.56
N ILE A 695 -1.40 26.49 33.80
CA ILE A 695 -0.59 27.48 33.11
C ILE A 695 0.01 28.47 34.12
N TYR A 696 1.26 28.88 33.90
CA TYR A 696 1.90 30.02 34.57
C TYR A 696 2.53 30.95 33.54
N MET A 697 2.22 32.25 33.61
CA MET A 697 2.81 33.27 32.73
C MET A 697 3.39 34.40 33.57
N SER A 698 4.72 34.51 33.68
CA SER A 698 5.31 35.58 34.49
C SER A 698 5.08 36.97 33.89
N ASN A 699 5.03 37.98 34.77
CA ASN A 699 4.95 39.41 34.44
C ASN A 699 3.68 39.86 33.67
N VAL A 700 3.59 41.17 33.42
CA VAL A 700 2.35 41.88 33.07
C VAL A 700 1.97 41.86 31.58
N ASN A 701 2.76 41.16 30.77
CA ASN A 701 2.68 41.09 29.31
C ASN A 701 2.19 39.73 28.78
N GLY A 702 2.08 38.71 29.64
CA GLY A 702 1.60 37.38 29.26
C GLY A 702 0.14 37.40 28.80
N THR A 703 -0.19 36.70 27.71
CA THR A 703 -1.59 36.55 27.22
C THR A 703 -1.89 35.10 26.83
N PHE A 704 -3.06 34.60 27.25
CA PHE A 704 -3.66 33.34 26.81
C PHE A 704 -4.92 33.65 26.00
N SER A 705 -4.95 33.28 24.72
CA SER A 705 -6.11 33.38 23.83
C SER A 705 -6.62 32.00 23.43
N ILE A 706 -7.95 31.89 23.35
CA ILE A 706 -8.64 30.89 22.55
C ILE A 706 -9.61 31.66 21.65
N ASP A 707 -9.36 31.72 20.35
CA ASP A 707 -10.31 32.23 19.37
C ASP A 707 -11.04 31.09 18.65
N GLY A 708 -12.06 31.41 17.86
CA GLY A 708 -12.86 30.44 17.10
C GLY A 708 -14.36 30.65 17.30
N THR A 709 -15.11 29.55 17.33
CA THR A 709 -16.57 29.57 17.54
C THR A 709 -16.96 29.68 19.03
N ASP A 710 -18.20 29.33 19.39
CA ASP A 710 -18.55 29.08 20.79
C ASP A 710 -18.04 27.68 21.21
N TYR A 711 -17.93 27.43 22.51
CA TYR A 711 -17.27 26.25 23.08
C TYR A 711 -18.11 25.55 24.15
N VAL A 712 -18.09 24.22 24.08
CA VAL A 712 -18.38 23.37 25.23
C VAL A 712 -17.13 23.29 26.09
N VAL A 713 -17.21 23.76 27.34
CA VAL A 713 -16.08 23.79 28.27
C VAL A 713 -16.38 22.95 29.49
N TYR A 714 -15.60 21.87 29.68
CA TYR A 714 -15.57 21.12 30.93
C TYR A 714 -14.43 21.63 31.81
N GLN A 715 -14.69 21.73 33.11
CA GLN A 715 -13.69 22.06 34.12
C GLN A 715 -13.85 21.17 35.36
N GLN A 716 -12.73 20.78 35.97
CA GLN A 716 -12.71 20.23 37.33
C GLN A 716 -11.93 21.15 38.26
N ILE A 717 -12.52 21.47 39.42
CA ILE A 717 -11.95 22.36 40.45
C ILE A 717 -11.04 21.59 41.41
N LYS A 718 -9.86 22.15 41.72
CA LYS A 718 -8.85 21.57 42.61
C LYS A 718 -9.30 21.33 44.06
N SER A 719 -10.09 22.25 44.60
CA SER A 719 -10.33 22.36 46.05
C SER A 719 -11.25 21.28 46.60
N ASP A 720 -12.36 21.06 45.91
CA ASP A 720 -13.43 20.12 46.26
C ASP A 720 -13.55 18.95 45.26
N GLY A 721 -12.93 19.08 44.08
CA GLY A 721 -13.06 18.12 42.99
C GLY A 721 -14.33 18.28 42.16
N SER A 722 -15.09 19.37 42.35
CA SER A 722 -16.34 19.63 41.65
C SER A 722 -16.13 19.80 40.14
N LYS A 723 -17.11 19.37 39.35
CA LYS A 723 -17.06 19.37 37.88
C LYS A 723 -18.10 20.34 37.33
N GLN A 724 -17.74 21.14 36.35
CA GLN A 724 -18.60 22.07 35.62
C GLN A 724 -18.56 21.71 34.13
N ILE A 725 -19.69 21.90 33.45
CA ILE A 725 -19.79 21.87 31.98
C ILE A 725 -20.60 23.07 31.55
N TRP A 726 -20.00 23.99 30.80
CA TRP A 726 -20.67 25.03 30.02
C TRP A 726 -20.83 24.55 28.58
N LEU A 727 -21.85 25.00 27.86
CA LEU A 727 -22.12 24.53 26.49
C LEU A 727 -21.92 25.60 25.42
N ASN A 728 -21.99 26.88 25.79
CA ASN A 728 -21.98 27.98 24.83
C ASN A 728 -21.08 29.12 25.34
N VAL A 729 -19.77 28.85 25.43
CA VAL A 729 -18.75 29.80 25.88
C VAL A 729 -18.03 30.39 24.68
N ASN A 730 -18.07 31.70 24.47
CA ASN A 730 -17.32 32.33 23.37
C ASN A 730 -15.80 32.25 23.58
N GLY A 731 -15.04 32.43 22.49
CA GLY A 731 -13.59 32.63 22.54
C GLY A 731 -13.15 33.73 23.52
N ILE A 732 -12.01 33.50 24.18
CA ILE A 732 -11.49 34.26 25.33
C ILE A 732 -10.11 34.87 25.03
N SER A 733 -9.79 35.96 25.73
CA SER A 733 -8.43 36.51 25.80
C SER A 733 -8.14 36.98 27.22
N MET A 734 -7.27 36.25 27.92
CA MET A 734 -6.88 36.48 29.30
C MET A 734 -5.46 37.06 29.37
N PRO A 735 -5.27 38.35 29.71
CA PRO A 735 -3.96 38.88 30.07
C PRO A 735 -3.58 38.43 31.49
N TYR A 736 -2.40 37.85 31.67
CA TYR A 736 -1.94 37.29 32.95
C TYR A 736 -1.00 38.23 33.72
N ASN A 737 -0.79 37.88 34.99
CA ASN A 737 0.28 38.35 35.85
C ASN A 737 0.64 37.22 36.84
N GLY A 738 1.54 36.32 36.45
CA GLY A 738 1.85 35.10 37.17
C GLY A 738 0.75 34.03 36.98
N PHE A 739 0.21 33.53 38.08
CA PHE A 739 -0.89 32.55 38.07
C PHE A 739 -2.29 33.17 37.93
N ALA A 740 -2.43 34.50 37.89
CA ALA A 740 -3.72 35.18 37.93
C ALA A 740 -3.97 35.99 36.66
N ASN A 741 -5.21 36.03 36.20
CA ASN A 741 -5.68 37.01 35.24
C ASN A 741 -5.59 38.43 35.84
N LYS A 742 -5.07 39.37 35.05
CA LYS A 742 -4.92 40.80 35.34
C LYS A 742 -6.26 41.48 35.68
N ASN A 743 -7.38 40.95 35.17
CA ASN A 743 -8.72 41.23 35.68
C ASN A 743 -9.23 40.07 36.55
N MET A 744 -8.94 40.14 37.85
CA MET A 744 -9.29 39.10 38.84
C MET A 744 -10.80 38.82 38.99
N TRP A 745 -11.69 39.57 38.34
CA TRP A 745 -13.15 39.41 38.38
C TRP A 745 -13.79 38.92 37.08
N SER A 746 -13.03 38.84 35.96
CA SER A 746 -13.56 38.31 34.70
C SER A 746 -12.47 37.88 33.72
N ASN A 747 -12.64 36.68 33.17
CA ASN A 747 -11.79 36.04 32.17
C ASN A 747 -12.10 36.41 30.71
N GLY A 748 -13.01 37.36 30.47
CA GLY A 748 -13.41 37.78 29.12
C GLY A 748 -14.49 36.91 28.46
N ALA A 749 -14.90 35.80 29.07
CA ALA A 749 -16.00 34.98 28.56
C ALA A 749 -17.37 35.67 28.73
N ASN A 750 -18.36 35.12 28.04
CA ASN A 750 -19.77 35.43 28.17
C ASN A 750 -20.34 34.87 29.50
N PRO A 751 -21.53 35.31 29.93
CA PRO A 751 -22.17 34.80 31.15
C PRO A 751 -22.97 33.50 30.90
N ASP A 752 -22.43 32.53 30.13
CA ASP A 752 -23.05 31.20 30.01
C ASP A 752 -23.11 30.48 31.36
N LYS A 753 -24.09 29.60 31.54
CA LYS A 753 -24.35 28.88 32.80
C LYS A 753 -24.03 27.41 32.67
N SER A 754 -23.29 26.89 33.64
CA SER A 754 -22.99 25.47 33.68
C SER A 754 -24.27 24.63 33.79
N ILE A 755 -24.34 23.52 33.05
CA ILE A 755 -25.51 22.64 33.05
C ILE A 755 -25.64 21.88 34.39
N SER A 756 -26.86 21.51 34.73
CA SER A 756 -27.15 20.73 35.95
C SER A 756 -27.25 19.24 35.60
N GLY A 757 -26.60 18.38 36.39
CA GLY A 757 -26.56 16.94 36.13
C GLY A 757 -25.94 16.15 37.27
N ILE A 758 -25.86 14.82 37.16
CA ILE A 758 -25.37 13.97 38.26
C ILE A 758 -23.85 14.18 38.44
N GLY A 759 -23.47 14.80 39.56
CA GLY A 759 -22.07 15.16 39.85
C GLY A 759 -21.57 16.40 39.11
N LEU A 760 -22.47 17.23 38.54
CA LEU A 760 -22.14 18.52 37.93
C LEU A 760 -22.65 19.68 38.80
N THR A 761 -21.80 20.69 39.00
CA THR A 761 -22.15 21.95 39.66
C THR A 761 -22.73 22.91 38.63
N GLY A 762 -24.05 22.89 38.46
CA GLY A 762 -24.78 23.74 37.53
C GLY A 762 -24.99 25.19 38.00
N ASN A 763 -25.47 26.05 37.09
CA ASN A 763 -25.78 27.47 37.27
C ASN A 763 -24.59 28.40 37.62
N ILE A 764 -23.35 27.94 37.48
CA ILE A 764 -22.15 28.77 37.62
C ILE A 764 -21.93 29.55 36.32
N LEU A 765 -21.63 30.84 36.39
CA LEU A 765 -21.36 31.67 35.23
C LEU A 765 -19.91 31.46 34.73
N ALA A 766 -19.73 31.18 33.44
CA ALA A 766 -18.43 30.87 32.82
C ALA A 766 -17.37 31.96 33.06
N ASN A 767 -17.82 33.22 33.12
CA ASN A 767 -16.96 34.39 33.28
C ASN A 767 -16.80 34.91 34.72
N ASN A 768 -17.47 34.29 35.68
CA ASN A 768 -17.48 34.74 37.06
C ASN A 768 -16.34 34.06 37.83
N VAL A 769 -15.15 34.64 37.72
CA VAL A 769 -13.89 34.12 38.24
C VAL A 769 -13.40 35.00 39.40
N LYS A 770 -12.68 34.41 40.35
CA LYS A 770 -11.97 35.14 41.41
C LYS A 770 -10.51 34.70 41.49
N ASP A 771 -9.68 35.24 40.60
CA ASP A 771 -8.24 34.94 40.54
C ASP A 771 -7.45 35.79 41.56
N ASP A 772 -7.74 35.60 42.85
CA ASP A 772 -6.91 36.07 43.96
C ASP A 772 -6.50 34.93 44.90
N ASN A 773 -5.51 35.20 45.76
CA ASN A 773 -4.92 34.21 46.69
C ASN A 773 -5.84 33.85 47.88
N SER A 774 -7.14 34.15 47.82
CA SER A 774 -8.08 33.79 48.90
C SER A 774 -8.62 32.36 48.74
N SER A 775 -8.78 31.69 49.88
CA SER A 775 -9.47 30.39 49.97
C SER A 775 -10.83 30.47 49.26
N PRO A 776 -11.21 29.47 48.44
CA PRO A 776 -12.51 29.46 47.77
C PRO A 776 -13.68 29.62 48.77
N THR A 777 -13.57 29.07 49.98
CA THR A 777 -14.68 29.01 50.94
C THR A 777 -14.83 30.23 51.84
N ASP A 778 -13.90 31.20 51.78
CA ASP A 778 -13.71 32.16 52.87
C ASP A 778 -14.28 33.55 52.56
N GLY A 779 -15.59 33.72 52.77
CA GLY A 779 -16.26 35.00 52.67
C GLY A 779 -17.76 34.91 52.94
N LYS A 780 -18.44 36.06 52.95
CA LYS A 780 -19.91 36.10 52.97
C LYS A 780 -20.51 35.84 51.57
N ASP A 781 -19.67 35.91 50.54
CA ASP A 781 -20.00 35.90 49.11
C ASP A 781 -18.90 35.12 48.32
N ALA A 782 -18.57 33.88 48.73
CA ALA A 782 -17.42 33.13 48.20
C ALA A 782 -17.74 31.66 47.88
N PRO A 783 -17.17 31.05 46.81
CA PRO A 783 -16.42 31.63 45.69
C PRO A 783 -17.25 31.73 44.40
N TYR A 784 -16.64 32.34 43.38
CA TYR A 784 -17.09 32.22 41.99
C TYR A 784 -16.15 31.31 41.20
N TYR A 785 -16.72 30.27 40.57
CA TYR A 785 -15.99 29.17 39.92
C TYR A 785 -16.18 29.15 38.39
N GLY A 786 -16.02 30.31 37.73
CA GLY A 786 -15.87 30.37 36.28
C GLY A 786 -14.58 29.69 35.79
N ILE A 787 -14.32 29.81 34.49
CA ILE A 787 -13.19 29.18 33.81
C ILE A 787 -11.86 29.82 34.25
N SER A 788 -10.99 29.06 34.93
CA SER A 788 -9.70 29.54 35.49
C SER A 788 -8.62 28.44 35.50
N THR A 789 -7.48 28.72 34.87
CA THR A 789 -6.32 27.80 34.78
C THR A 789 -5.56 27.64 36.09
N HIS A 790 -5.77 28.56 37.04
CA HIS A 790 -5.24 28.52 38.41
C HIS A 790 -6.05 27.55 39.28
N ARG A 791 -7.38 27.66 39.24
CA ARG A 791 -8.29 26.95 40.16
C ARG A 791 -8.72 25.56 39.63
N ALA A 792 -8.49 25.28 38.34
CA ALA A 792 -8.80 24.00 37.71
C ALA A 792 -7.67 22.95 37.84
N SER A 793 -8.03 21.69 38.10
CA SER A 793 -7.17 20.51 37.91
C SER A 793 -7.31 19.92 36.51
N GLN A 794 -8.45 20.16 35.86
CA GLN A 794 -8.70 19.77 34.47
C GLN A 794 -9.48 20.89 33.78
N GLN A 795 -9.12 21.23 32.55
CA GLN A 795 -9.89 22.13 31.71
C GLN A 795 -9.85 21.61 30.27
N ILE A 796 -11.03 21.49 29.65
CA ILE A 796 -11.19 20.85 28.35
C ILE A 796 -12.18 21.66 27.52
N TRP A 797 -11.77 22.05 26.32
CA TRP A 797 -12.56 22.84 25.38
C TRP A 797 -12.83 22.01 24.12
N PHE A 798 -14.09 21.95 23.72
CA PHE A 798 -14.54 21.38 22.45
C PHE A 798 -15.28 22.48 21.68
N PRO A 799 -14.93 22.74 20.41
CA PRO A 799 -15.64 23.73 19.60
C PRO A 799 -17.07 23.26 19.34
N HIS A 800 -18.01 24.20 19.35
CA HIS A 800 -19.40 23.93 19.00
C HIS A 800 -19.48 23.56 17.52
N LYS A 801 -18.88 24.40 16.66
CA LYS A 801 -18.71 24.17 15.23
C LYS A 801 -17.22 24.20 14.85
N THR A 802 -16.76 23.20 14.10
CA THR A 802 -15.35 23.05 13.73
C THR A 802 -15.20 22.46 12.34
N GLN A 803 -14.18 22.88 11.61
CA GLN A 803 -13.80 22.24 10.34
C GLN A 803 -12.88 21.04 10.62
N MET A 804 -12.96 20.04 9.75
CA MET A 804 -12.07 18.88 9.72
C MET A 804 -11.77 18.52 8.27
N GLU A 805 -10.48 18.44 7.93
CA GLU A 805 -10.02 17.93 6.63
C GLU A 805 -9.58 16.47 6.80
N VAL A 806 -10.27 15.55 6.12
CA VAL A 806 -9.91 14.13 6.08
C VAL A 806 -9.08 13.87 4.83
N VAL A 807 -7.77 13.74 5.02
CA VAL A 807 -6.79 13.47 3.95
C VAL A 807 -6.37 12.00 3.89
N GLY A 808 -6.00 11.53 2.71
CA GLY A 808 -5.49 10.16 2.50
C GLY A 808 -4.71 9.99 1.21
N SER A 809 -4.06 8.83 1.06
CA SER A 809 -3.39 8.42 -0.18
C SER A 809 -3.73 6.97 -0.51
N HIS A 810 -3.86 6.66 -1.80
CA HIS A 810 -4.09 5.30 -2.30
C HIS A 810 -3.37 5.12 -3.65
N THR A 811 -2.79 3.94 -3.91
CA THR A 811 -2.08 3.65 -5.16
C THR A 811 -2.73 2.54 -5.97
N ASN A 812 -2.50 2.56 -7.27
CA ASN A 812 -2.77 1.45 -8.18
C ASN A 812 -1.48 1.08 -8.90
N THR A 813 -0.94 -0.11 -8.63
CA THR A 813 0.35 -0.59 -9.13
C THR A 813 0.17 -1.81 -10.01
N ILE A 814 0.65 -1.72 -11.24
CA ILE A 814 0.57 -2.79 -12.25
C ILE A 814 1.98 -3.30 -12.53
N LYS A 815 2.19 -4.60 -12.31
CA LYS A 815 3.45 -5.32 -12.53
C LYS A 815 3.32 -6.24 -13.74
N TYR A 816 4.41 -6.39 -14.48
CA TYR A 816 4.47 -7.17 -15.72
C TYR A 816 5.47 -8.32 -15.59
N VAL A 817 5.04 -9.55 -15.86
CA VAL A 817 5.85 -10.79 -15.72
C VAL A 817 5.62 -11.77 -16.88
N TYR A 818 6.52 -12.72 -17.07
CA TYR A 818 6.35 -13.88 -17.95
C TYR A 818 5.82 -15.11 -17.17
N GLU A 819 5.42 -16.18 -17.87
CA GLU A 819 4.89 -17.42 -17.27
C GLU A 819 5.82 -18.15 -16.29
N ASP A 820 7.11 -17.81 -16.25
CA ASP A 820 8.08 -18.31 -15.26
C ASP A 820 8.26 -17.39 -14.05
N GLY A 821 7.45 -16.33 -13.95
CA GLY A 821 7.52 -15.30 -12.91
C GLY A 821 8.65 -14.27 -13.11
N THR A 822 9.41 -14.33 -14.21
CA THR A 822 10.44 -13.33 -14.47
C THR A 822 9.83 -11.99 -14.89
N PRO A 823 10.37 -10.84 -14.42
CA PRO A 823 9.83 -9.52 -14.75
C PRO A 823 10.08 -9.14 -16.22
N VAL A 824 9.10 -8.46 -16.83
CA VAL A 824 9.30 -7.75 -18.09
C VAL A 824 10.19 -6.52 -17.83
N LEU A 825 11.15 -6.27 -18.71
CA LEU A 825 12.19 -5.24 -18.53
C LEU A 825 12.10 -4.13 -19.59
N ASP A 826 12.51 -2.91 -19.22
CA ASP A 826 12.68 -1.78 -20.15
C ASP A 826 13.96 -1.90 -20.99
N GLU A 827 14.17 -0.96 -21.91
CA GLU A 827 15.38 -0.88 -22.76
C GLU A 827 16.70 -0.76 -21.98
N ASN A 828 16.64 -0.41 -20.69
CA ASN A 828 17.78 -0.26 -19.79
C ASN A 828 17.99 -1.48 -18.87
N GLY A 829 17.08 -2.47 -18.90
CA GLY A 829 17.11 -3.66 -18.05
C GLY A 829 16.43 -3.52 -16.67
N ASN A 830 15.65 -2.45 -16.44
CA ASN A 830 14.84 -2.27 -15.22
C ASN A 830 13.48 -2.94 -15.36
N GLN A 831 12.89 -3.44 -14.27
CA GLN A 831 11.52 -3.98 -14.30
C GLN A 831 10.50 -2.89 -14.70
N ILE A 832 9.63 -3.20 -15.66
CA ILE A 832 8.47 -2.35 -15.97
C ILE A 832 7.44 -2.50 -14.84
N VAL A 833 7.20 -1.39 -14.15
CA VAL A 833 6.08 -1.21 -13.21
C VAL A 833 5.36 0.09 -13.58
N LYS A 834 4.04 0.13 -13.47
CA LYS A 834 3.24 1.35 -13.61
C LYS A 834 2.47 1.60 -12.33
N THR A 835 2.81 2.66 -11.61
CA THR A 835 2.10 3.07 -10.39
C THR A 835 1.40 4.41 -10.62
N GLN A 836 0.09 4.44 -10.36
CA GLN A 836 -0.71 5.64 -10.27
C GLN A 836 -0.88 5.98 -8.79
N ASN A 837 -0.51 7.19 -8.40
CA ASN A 837 -0.71 7.70 -7.04
C ASN A 837 -1.93 8.61 -7.02
N LEU A 838 -2.81 8.40 -6.03
CA LEU A 838 -4.01 9.19 -5.80
C LEU A 838 -3.95 9.78 -4.40
N ASN A 839 -4.09 11.09 -4.29
CA ASN A 839 -4.33 11.78 -3.03
C ASN A 839 -5.82 12.07 -2.90
N LEU A 840 -6.32 12.05 -1.66
CA LEU A 840 -7.74 12.22 -1.34
C LEU A 840 -7.92 13.27 -0.25
N THR A 841 -8.97 14.08 -0.38
CA THR A 841 -9.32 15.13 0.58
C THR A 841 -10.83 15.23 0.70
N ARG A 842 -11.40 15.20 1.91
CA ARG A 842 -12.82 15.46 2.18
C ARG A 842 -12.95 16.40 3.37
N LYS A 843 -13.47 17.60 3.12
CA LYS A 843 -13.75 18.62 4.15
C LYS A 843 -15.14 18.39 4.71
N LEU A 844 -15.20 18.31 6.03
CA LEU A 844 -16.42 18.19 6.81
C LEU A 844 -16.47 19.34 7.81
N THR A 845 -17.65 19.91 8.02
CA THR A 845 -17.87 20.87 9.11
C THR A 845 -18.74 20.22 10.16
N LEU A 846 -18.15 19.89 11.30
CA LEU A 846 -18.82 19.28 12.44
C LEU A 846 -19.50 20.37 13.28
N ASP A 847 -20.70 20.10 13.82
CA ASP A 847 -21.47 21.06 14.61
C ASP A 847 -22.29 20.35 15.70
N ILE A 848 -22.42 20.97 16.87
CA ILE A 848 -23.36 20.59 17.92
C ILE A 848 -24.61 21.45 17.72
N THR A 849 -25.69 20.90 17.16
CA THR A 849 -26.90 21.70 16.91
C THR A 849 -27.67 22.02 18.20
N ASP A 850 -28.59 23.00 18.17
CA ASP A 850 -29.49 23.31 19.29
C ASP A 850 -30.24 22.05 19.79
N ASP A 851 -30.71 21.20 18.87
CA ASP A 851 -31.32 19.90 19.21
C ASP A 851 -30.36 19.00 20.03
N LYS A 852 -29.07 19.00 19.68
CA LYS A 852 -28.03 18.26 20.41
C LYS A 852 -27.72 18.87 21.77
N ILE A 853 -27.82 20.20 21.93
CA ILE A 853 -27.75 20.86 23.25
C ILE A 853 -28.88 20.32 24.15
N GLU A 854 -30.12 20.23 23.65
CA GLU A 854 -31.23 19.65 24.44
C GLU A 854 -31.00 18.17 24.78
N GLU A 855 -30.50 17.36 23.84
CA GLU A 855 -30.13 15.96 24.11
C GLU A 855 -29.04 15.85 25.21
N ILE A 856 -27.98 16.67 25.14
CA ILE A 856 -26.88 16.72 26.13
C ILE A 856 -27.41 17.11 27.52
N GLN A 857 -28.19 18.19 27.62
CA GLN A 857 -28.75 18.66 28.88
C GLN A 857 -29.64 17.59 29.53
N LYS A 858 -30.49 16.93 28.73
CA LYS A 858 -31.36 15.84 29.17
C LYS A 858 -30.57 14.60 29.61
N TYR A 859 -29.50 14.25 28.89
CA TYR A 859 -28.62 13.13 29.21
C TYR A 859 -27.89 13.33 30.55
N ALA A 860 -27.44 14.56 30.84
CA ALA A 860 -26.75 14.92 32.08
C ALA A 860 -27.61 14.72 33.35
N LEU A 861 -28.94 14.77 33.23
CA LEU A 861 -29.86 14.55 34.36
C LEU A 861 -29.88 13.09 34.85
N THR A 862 -29.46 12.12 34.02
CA THR A 862 -29.49 10.69 34.35
C THR A 862 -28.11 10.01 34.35
N HIS A 863 -27.07 10.72 33.91
CA HIS A 863 -25.70 10.19 33.78
C HIS A 863 -24.71 11.06 34.56
N ASN A 864 -23.58 10.46 34.97
CA ASN A 864 -22.57 11.19 35.70
C ASN A 864 -21.78 12.17 34.80
N ALA A 865 -21.04 13.09 35.41
CA ALA A 865 -20.24 14.10 34.71
C ALA A 865 -19.27 13.51 33.64
N ASP A 866 -18.64 12.37 33.91
CA ASP A 866 -17.66 11.75 32.99
C ASP A 866 -18.36 11.05 31.82
N GLN A 867 -19.50 10.40 32.08
CA GLN A 867 -20.39 9.87 31.04
C GLN A 867 -20.98 10.98 30.16
N THR A 868 -21.30 12.14 30.76
CA THR A 868 -21.85 13.32 30.06
C THR A 868 -20.79 13.95 29.16
N LEU A 869 -19.56 14.09 29.67
CA LEU A 869 -18.39 14.55 28.92
C LEU A 869 -18.07 13.63 27.72
N GLU A 870 -18.19 12.31 27.87
CA GLU A 870 -18.00 11.38 26.76
C GLU A 870 -19.17 11.38 25.76
N TYR A 871 -20.40 11.61 26.21
CA TYR A 871 -21.55 11.81 25.31
C TYR A 871 -21.37 13.08 24.46
N ILE A 872 -21.00 14.21 25.08
CA ILE A 872 -20.70 15.49 24.41
C ILE A 872 -19.66 15.31 23.30
N LYS A 873 -18.54 14.63 23.59
CA LYS A 873 -17.49 14.33 22.61
C LYS A 873 -17.99 13.62 21.35
N ASN A 874 -19.08 12.87 21.46
CA ASN A 874 -19.67 12.09 20.37
C ASN A 874 -20.95 12.73 19.80
N ALA A 875 -21.37 13.90 20.28
CA ALA A 875 -22.63 14.56 19.91
C ALA A 875 -22.53 15.48 18.68
N GLN A 876 -21.33 15.73 18.15
CA GLN A 876 -21.12 16.51 16.92
C GLN A 876 -21.70 15.77 15.69
N GLY A 877 -22.62 16.44 15.00
CA GLY A 877 -23.12 16.02 13.68
C GLY A 877 -22.32 16.65 12.54
N VAL A 878 -22.43 16.10 11.34
CA VAL A 878 -21.87 16.66 10.10
C VAL A 878 -22.87 17.66 9.52
N SER A 879 -22.59 18.96 9.68
CA SER A 879 -23.42 20.05 9.17
C SER A 879 -23.19 20.35 7.69
N GLU A 880 -21.96 20.15 7.22
CA GLU A 880 -21.52 20.40 5.84
C GLU A 880 -20.53 19.29 5.42
N ASP A 881 -20.58 18.86 4.16
CA ASP A 881 -19.72 17.80 3.60
C ASP A 881 -19.37 18.13 2.14
N SER A 882 -18.08 18.21 1.81
CA SER A 882 -17.61 18.50 0.45
C SER A 882 -17.67 17.30 -0.50
N GLY A 883 -17.87 16.08 0.01
CA GLY A 883 -17.53 14.85 -0.69
C GLY A 883 -16.01 14.67 -0.87
N TRP A 884 -15.61 13.57 -1.49
CA TRP A 884 -14.20 13.29 -1.78
C TRP A 884 -13.73 14.07 -3.02
N VAL A 885 -12.71 14.90 -2.81
CA VAL A 885 -11.87 15.48 -3.86
C VAL A 885 -10.65 14.58 -4.06
N TYR A 886 -10.26 14.36 -5.32
CA TYR A 886 -9.13 13.54 -5.70
C TYR A 886 -8.08 14.38 -6.42
N THR A 887 -6.79 14.15 -6.14
CA THR A 887 -5.68 14.77 -6.89
C THR A 887 -4.61 13.75 -7.27
N ASP A 888 -3.88 14.02 -8.35
CA ASP A 888 -2.70 13.25 -8.75
C ASP A 888 -1.45 13.59 -7.91
N ALA A 889 -0.31 12.99 -8.23
CA ALA A 889 0.97 13.24 -7.58
C ALA A 889 1.55 14.65 -7.85
N GLN A 890 0.93 15.43 -8.74
CA GLN A 890 1.29 16.80 -9.09
C GLN A 890 0.29 17.82 -8.51
N GLY A 891 -0.76 17.36 -7.82
CA GLY A 891 -1.79 18.19 -7.21
C GLY A 891 -2.96 18.56 -8.14
N ASN A 892 -3.00 18.04 -9.37
CA ASN A 892 -4.11 18.33 -10.30
C ASN A 892 -5.35 17.52 -9.89
N THR A 893 -6.53 18.14 -9.92
CA THR A 893 -7.81 17.46 -9.62
C THR A 893 -8.16 16.42 -10.69
N VAL A 894 -8.49 15.19 -10.26
CA VAL A 894 -8.92 14.09 -11.15
C VAL A 894 -10.37 13.70 -10.88
N THR A 895 -11.11 13.35 -11.94
CA THR A 895 -12.54 12.99 -11.86
C THR A 895 -12.83 11.48 -11.95
N ASP A 896 -11.90 10.70 -12.52
CA ASP A 896 -11.87 9.25 -12.38
C ASP A 896 -10.56 8.90 -11.65
N PRO A 897 -10.62 8.28 -10.44
CA PRO A 897 -9.44 7.99 -9.62
C PRO A 897 -8.29 7.27 -10.33
N TYR A 898 -8.57 6.40 -11.30
CA TYR A 898 -7.54 5.65 -12.04
C TYR A 898 -7.87 5.56 -13.53
N ALA A 899 -7.15 6.35 -14.33
CA ALA A 899 -7.19 6.26 -15.79
C ALA A 899 -6.72 4.86 -16.27
N THR A 900 -7.27 4.38 -17.38
CA THR A 900 -6.83 3.12 -18.02
C THR A 900 -5.34 3.16 -18.34
N VAL A 901 -4.59 2.17 -17.85
CA VAL A 901 -3.18 1.96 -18.17
C VAL A 901 -3.08 0.90 -19.27
N VAL A 902 -2.53 1.28 -20.42
CA VAL A 902 -2.19 0.34 -21.49
C VAL A 902 -0.91 -0.41 -21.12
N SER A 903 -0.92 -1.72 -21.31
CA SER A 903 0.21 -2.60 -20.98
C SER A 903 1.26 -2.63 -22.12
N PRO A 904 2.53 -2.97 -21.84
CA PRO A 904 3.53 -3.20 -22.88
C PRO A 904 3.07 -4.20 -23.96
N VAL A 905 3.60 -4.06 -25.18
CA VAL A 905 3.37 -5.00 -26.28
C VAL A 905 4.63 -5.86 -26.43
N GLU A 906 4.53 -7.15 -26.10
CA GLU A 906 5.62 -8.11 -26.15
C GLU A 906 5.47 -9.08 -27.33
N ASP A 907 6.46 -9.09 -28.23
CA ASP A 907 6.38 -9.79 -29.52
C ASP A 907 6.23 -11.32 -29.38
N GLY A 908 5.03 -11.82 -29.66
CA GLY A 908 4.69 -13.25 -29.61
C GLY A 908 4.15 -13.74 -28.26
N TYR A 909 3.70 -12.82 -27.41
CA TYR A 909 3.02 -13.12 -26.15
C TYR A 909 1.64 -12.45 -26.07
N THR A 910 0.72 -13.11 -25.36
CA THR A 910 -0.60 -12.56 -25.01
C THR A 910 -0.63 -12.14 -23.55
N ALA A 911 -1.16 -10.95 -23.26
CA ALA A 911 -1.24 -10.41 -21.89
C ALA A 911 -2.54 -10.83 -21.20
N SER A 912 -2.44 -11.37 -19.98
CA SER A 912 -3.60 -11.77 -19.16
C SER A 912 -3.38 -11.42 -17.70
N ILE A 913 -4.45 -11.21 -16.93
CA ILE A 913 -4.35 -10.99 -15.48
C ILE A 913 -3.97 -12.30 -14.79
N GLU A 914 -2.86 -12.32 -14.05
CA GLU A 914 -2.49 -13.41 -13.15
C GLU A 914 -3.15 -13.23 -11.78
N SER A 915 -3.09 -12.02 -11.23
CA SER A 915 -3.75 -11.69 -9.97
C SER A 915 -4.10 -10.21 -9.88
N SER A 916 -5.11 -9.88 -9.08
CA SER A 916 -5.46 -8.51 -8.74
C SER A 916 -6.23 -8.48 -7.43
N ASN A 917 -6.02 -7.46 -6.60
CA ASN A 917 -6.91 -7.14 -5.47
C ASN A 917 -7.94 -6.05 -5.83
N VAL A 918 -7.95 -5.55 -7.08
CA VAL A 918 -8.90 -4.53 -7.55
C VAL A 918 -10.31 -5.12 -7.65
N PRO A 919 -11.32 -4.55 -6.96
CA PRO A 919 -12.69 -5.04 -7.04
C PRO A 919 -13.24 -5.07 -8.48
N GLY A 920 -13.56 -6.28 -8.97
CA GLY A 920 -14.12 -6.50 -10.30
C GLY A 920 -13.11 -6.90 -11.39
N ILE A 921 -11.81 -6.89 -11.10
CA ILE A 921 -10.80 -7.54 -11.95
C ILE A 921 -10.67 -9.01 -11.50
N THR A 922 -10.54 -9.94 -12.45
CA THR A 922 -10.44 -11.38 -12.17
C THR A 922 -9.20 -11.99 -12.84
N GLU A 923 -8.61 -13.00 -12.20
CA GLU A 923 -7.63 -13.89 -12.83
C GLU A 923 -8.14 -14.41 -14.18
N GLY A 924 -7.25 -14.51 -15.17
CA GLY A 924 -7.55 -14.94 -16.53
C GLY A 924 -8.32 -13.92 -17.39
N ALA A 925 -8.57 -12.70 -16.89
CA ALA A 925 -9.07 -11.61 -17.71
C ALA A 925 -8.01 -11.09 -18.71
N ASP A 926 -8.47 -10.32 -19.69
CA ASP A 926 -7.62 -9.57 -20.63
C ASP A 926 -6.66 -8.64 -19.86
N GLY A 927 -5.36 -8.77 -20.15
CA GLY A 927 -4.29 -7.98 -19.54
C GLY A 927 -3.66 -6.95 -20.46
N THR A 928 -4.22 -6.68 -21.64
CA THR A 928 -3.70 -5.68 -22.60
C THR A 928 -3.86 -4.24 -22.11
N SER A 929 -4.82 -4.01 -21.20
CA SER A 929 -4.93 -2.78 -20.43
C SER A 929 -5.63 -3.04 -19.09
N VAL A 930 -5.28 -2.25 -18.08
CA VAL A 930 -5.85 -2.34 -16.72
C VAL A 930 -6.56 -1.03 -16.38
N THR A 931 -7.81 -1.14 -15.95
CA THR A 931 -8.61 -0.01 -15.43
C THR A 931 -9.11 -0.36 -14.05
N ALA A 932 -8.56 0.30 -13.02
CA ALA A 932 -9.04 0.17 -11.65
C ALA A 932 -10.16 1.19 -11.36
N LYS A 933 -10.96 0.93 -10.32
CA LYS A 933 -11.90 1.91 -9.75
C LYS A 933 -11.80 1.85 -8.24
N LEU A 934 -11.57 2.99 -7.60
CA LEU A 934 -11.55 3.06 -6.15
C LEU A 934 -12.94 2.72 -5.58
N GLN A 935 -13.01 1.75 -4.69
CA GLN A 935 -14.22 1.40 -3.94
C GLN A 935 -13.93 1.46 -2.45
N TYR A 936 -14.66 2.30 -1.73
CA TYR A 936 -14.56 2.42 -0.28
C TYR A 936 -15.07 1.16 0.42
N LYS A 937 -14.43 0.79 1.53
CA LYS A 937 -14.89 -0.28 2.43
C LYS A 937 -16.23 0.08 3.08
N GLU A 938 -16.40 1.36 3.43
CA GLU A 938 -17.58 1.92 4.11
C GLU A 938 -17.67 3.43 3.83
N GLU A 939 -18.85 4.05 3.97
CA GLU A 939 -18.98 5.51 3.91
C GLU A 939 -18.43 6.22 5.16
N LEU A 940 -17.78 7.37 4.94
CA LEU A 940 -17.21 8.22 6.00
C LEU A 940 -18.30 8.88 6.86
N VAL A 941 -19.43 9.24 6.24
CA VAL A 941 -20.55 9.95 6.87
C VAL A 941 -21.81 9.12 6.71
N GLN A 942 -22.53 8.88 7.81
CA GLN A 942 -23.74 8.07 7.86
C GLN A 942 -24.78 8.74 8.78
N ASN A 943 -26.02 8.85 8.31
CA ASN A 943 -27.14 9.46 9.05
C ASN A 943 -26.89 10.90 9.57
N GLY A 944 -25.93 11.64 8.98
CA GLY A 944 -25.53 12.97 9.45
C GLY A 944 -24.47 12.97 10.56
N GLU A 945 -23.81 11.85 10.83
CA GLU A 945 -22.65 11.75 11.73
C GLU A 945 -21.47 11.08 11.04
N LEU A 946 -20.26 11.21 11.60
CA LEU A 946 -19.11 10.38 11.21
C LEU A 946 -19.40 8.90 11.51
N SER A 947 -19.04 7.99 10.59
CA SER A 947 -19.30 6.57 10.76
C SER A 947 -18.52 5.97 11.94
N ASN A 948 -19.15 5.04 12.67
CA ASN A 948 -18.54 4.47 13.89
C ASN A 948 -17.27 3.66 13.59
N ASN A 949 -17.11 3.12 12.38
CA ASN A 949 -15.88 2.43 11.99
C ASN A 949 -14.74 3.39 11.64
N TYR A 950 -15.02 4.57 11.07
CA TYR A 950 -14.04 5.66 11.00
C TYR A 950 -13.68 6.18 12.40
N LYS A 951 -14.67 6.40 13.28
CA LYS A 951 -14.42 6.81 14.69
C LYS A 951 -13.49 5.83 15.43
N GLN A 952 -13.56 4.52 15.16
CA GLN A 952 -12.75 3.52 15.87
C GLN A 952 -11.38 3.23 15.22
N ASN A 953 -11.28 3.26 13.88
CA ASN A 953 -10.12 2.75 13.13
C ASN A 953 -9.49 3.79 12.19
N GLY A 954 -9.99 5.02 12.19
CA GLY A 954 -9.62 6.07 11.26
C GLY A 954 -9.89 5.68 9.81
N LEU A 955 -9.07 6.23 8.91
CA LEU A 955 -9.26 6.09 7.46
C LEU A 955 -9.06 4.65 6.93
N SER A 956 -8.39 3.78 7.69
CA SER A 956 -8.13 2.37 7.32
C SER A 956 -9.40 1.51 7.15
N ALA A 957 -10.50 1.91 7.81
CA ALA A 957 -11.82 1.29 7.67
C ALA A 957 -12.67 1.87 6.53
N ILE A 958 -12.22 2.97 5.90
CA ILE A 958 -12.92 3.66 4.80
C ILE A 958 -12.23 3.38 3.47
N LEU A 959 -10.91 3.52 3.39
CA LEU A 959 -10.15 3.22 2.18
C LEU A 959 -9.89 1.71 2.03
N PRO A 960 -9.93 1.16 0.80
CA PRO A 960 -9.39 -0.16 0.51
C PRO A 960 -7.86 -0.19 0.69
N ASP A 961 -7.29 -1.39 0.66
CA ASP A 961 -5.85 -1.58 0.70
C ASP A 961 -5.28 -1.32 -0.71
N ASN A 962 -4.09 -0.71 -0.80
CA ASN A 962 -3.48 -0.27 -2.07
C ASN A 962 -3.60 -1.33 -3.18
N TYR A 963 -4.00 -0.88 -4.37
CA TYR A 963 -4.26 -1.79 -5.47
C TYR A 963 -2.98 -2.30 -6.12
N GLU A 964 -2.91 -3.61 -6.29
CA GLU A 964 -1.87 -4.31 -7.06
C GLU A 964 -2.54 -5.23 -8.08
N THR A 965 -2.01 -5.22 -9.31
CA THR A 965 -2.40 -6.12 -10.39
C THR A 965 -1.16 -6.68 -11.07
N VAL A 966 -1.10 -8.00 -11.23
CA VAL A 966 -0.02 -8.68 -11.95
C VAL A 966 -0.55 -9.14 -13.31
N VAL A 967 0.11 -8.69 -14.36
CA VAL A 967 -0.16 -9.06 -15.76
C VAL A 967 0.92 -10.04 -16.22
N VAL A 968 0.50 -11.22 -16.65
CA VAL A 968 1.38 -12.28 -17.16
C VAL A 968 1.31 -12.39 -18.69
N TYR A 969 2.48 -12.41 -19.31
CA TYR A 969 2.69 -12.60 -20.75
C TYR A 969 2.88 -14.08 -21.08
N LYS A 970 1.91 -14.66 -21.79
CA LYS A 970 1.85 -16.09 -22.10
C LYS A 970 2.25 -16.39 -23.54
N LYS A 971 2.98 -17.47 -23.76
CA LYS A 971 3.60 -17.76 -25.07
C LYS A 971 2.64 -18.48 -26.00
N ALA A 972 2.48 -17.94 -27.20
CA ALA A 972 1.37 -18.25 -28.08
C ALA A 972 1.55 -19.64 -28.79
N LYS A 973 0.91 -20.69 -28.23
CA LYS A 973 1.31 -22.12 -28.35
C LYS A 973 0.48 -23.01 -29.31
N GLU A 974 1.22 -23.82 -30.07
CA GLU A 974 0.91 -24.57 -31.32
C GLU A 974 -0.43 -25.30 -31.48
N VAL A 975 -0.89 -25.40 -32.74
CA VAL A 975 -2.02 -26.20 -33.23
C VAL A 975 -1.79 -26.66 -34.68
N THR A 976 -2.31 -27.84 -35.00
CA THR A 976 -2.31 -28.42 -36.35
C THR A 976 -3.72 -28.84 -36.74
N ASN A 977 -4.18 -28.40 -37.92
CA ASN A 977 -5.39 -28.90 -38.57
C ASN A 977 -5.03 -30.00 -39.58
N THR A 978 -5.96 -30.93 -39.82
CA THR A 978 -5.80 -32.05 -40.76
C THR A 978 -6.85 -31.96 -41.88
N LEU A 979 -6.49 -32.38 -43.09
CA LEU A 979 -7.39 -32.54 -44.23
C LEU A 979 -7.33 -33.99 -44.72
N LYS A 980 -8.49 -34.63 -44.86
CA LYS A 980 -8.66 -36.01 -45.33
C LYS A 980 -9.50 -36.06 -46.60
N PHE A 981 -9.41 -37.16 -47.35
CA PHE A 981 -10.17 -37.37 -48.59
C PHE A 981 -11.05 -38.61 -48.45
N TYR A 982 -12.36 -38.47 -48.68
CA TYR A 982 -13.36 -39.50 -48.47
C TYR A 982 -14.18 -39.74 -49.73
N ASP A 983 -14.33 -41.01 -50.11
CA ASP A 983 -15.18 -41.42 -51.22
C ASP A 983 -16.56 -41.83 -50.71
N ASP A 984 -17.56 -41.03 -51.10
CA ASP A 984 -18.96 -41.26 -50.82
C ASP A 984 -19.56 -42.44 -51.60
N THR A 985 -18.83 -43.00 -52.56
CA THR A 985 -19.25 -44.15 -53.39
C THR A 985 -19.07 -45.47 -52.64
N THR A 986 -17.89 -45.70 -52.09
CA THR A 986 -17.51 -46.86 -51.26
C THR A 986 -17.76 -46.64 -49.77
N LYS A 987 -17.98 -45.40 -49.33
CA LYS A 987 -18.05 -44.98 -47.91
C LYS A 987 -16.75 -45.25 -47.16
N SER A 988 -15.62 -44.86 -47.74
CA SER A 988 -14.30 -45.05 -47.14
C SER A 988 -13.34 -43.88 -47.40
N TYR A 989 -12.35 -43.71 -46.53
CA TYR A 989 -11.24 -42.77 -46.79
C TYR A 989 -10.33 -43.30 -47.89
N ILE A 990 -9.92 -42.42 -48.80
CA ILE A 990 -9.13 -42.77 -49.99
C ILE A 990 -7.66 -43.00 -49.57
N SER A 991 -7.35 -44.23 -49.19
CA SER A 991 -6.05 -44.62 -48.60
C SER A 991 -4.85 -44.57 -49.57
N THR A 992 -5.07 -44.26 -50.85
CA THR A 992 -4.03 -44.01 -51.85
C THR A 992 -3.49 -42.58 -51.84
N VAL A 993 -4.14 -41.66 -51.12
CA VAL A 993 -3.63 -40.30 -50.87
C VAL A 993 -3.31 -40.13 -49.38
N ALA A 994 -2.29 -39.33 -49.07
CA ALA A 994 -1.92 -39.04 -47.69
C ALA A 994 -2.85 -37.97 -47.10
N ASP A 995 -3.14 -38.09 -45.80
CA ASP A 995 -3.69 -36.98 -45.01
C ASP A 995 -2.75 -35.77 -45.12
N GLN A 996 -3.30 -34.58 -45.32
CA GLN A 996 -2.54 -33.34 -45.31
C GLN A 996 -2.70 -32.63 -43.97
N THR A 997 -1.69 -31.85 -43.58
CA THR A 997 -1.75 -31.02 -42.38
C THR A 997 -1.41 -29.57 -42.69
N ALA A 998 -2.05 -28.67 -41.95
CA ALA A 998 -1.69 -27.27 -41.86
C ALA A 998 -1.37 -27.01 -40.38
N THR A 999 -0.11 -26.75 -40.06
CA THR A 999 0.29 -26.21 -38.76
C THR A 999 0.37 -24.70 -38.92
N GLY A 1000 -0.25 -23.98 -38.00
CA GLY A 1000 -0.38 -22.53 -38.08
C GLY A 1000 -0.95 -21.98 -36.79
N LYS A 1001 -1.17 -20.68 -36.78
CA LYS A 1001 -1.41 -19.95 -35.56
C LYS A 1001 -2.89 -19.59 -35.39
N GLU A 1002 -3.44 -19.58 -34.18
CA GLU A 1002 -4.82 -19.14 -33.93
C GLU A 1002 -5.01 -17.70 -34.40
N ASN A 1003 -6.09 -17.47 -35.14
CA ASN A 1003 -6.29 -16.30 -36.00
C ASN A 1003 -5.46 -16.20 -37.31
N ASP A 1004 -4.49 -17.08 -37.60
CA ASP A 1004 -4.00 -17.29 -38.99
C ASP A 1004 -5.09 -17.94 -39.85
N ASP A 1005 -5.02 -17.72 -41.16
CA ASP A 1005 -5.84 -18.40 -42.16
C ASP A 1005 -5.36 -19.83 -42.42
N VAL A 1006 -6.29 -20.79 -42.48
CA VAL A 1006 -6.00 -22.22 -42.70
C VAL A 1006 -5.83 -22.48 -44.19
N ASN A 1007 -4.69 -23.03 -44.60
CA ASN A 1007 -4.42 -23.34 -46.02
C ASN A 1007 -3.72 -24.69 -46.20
N PHE A 1008 -4.41 -25.63 -46.83
CA PHE A 1008 -3.86 -26.94 -47.23
C PHE A 1008 -3.21 -26.84 -48.61
N LYS A 1009 -1.92 -26.48 -48.60
CA LYS A 1009 -1.12 -26.10 -49.79
C LYS A 1009 -1.21 -27.08 -50.97
N ASP A 1010 -1.24 -28.39 -50.70
CA ASP A 1010 -1.27 -29.45 -51.72
C ASP A 1010 -2.69 -30.03 -51.91
N GLY A 1011 -3.71 -29.41 -51.30
CA GLY A 1011 -5.09 -29.90 -51.30
C GLY A 1011 -5.70 -29.84 -52.71
N ALA A 1012 -5.57 -28.69 -53.37
CA ALA A 1012 -6.11 -28.48 -54.71
C ALA A 1012 -5.47 -29.41 -55.76
N SER A 1013 -4.17 -29.66 -55.67
CA SER A 1013 -3.45 -30.61 -56.54
C SER A 1013 -3.82 -32.06 -56.25
N THR A 1014 -4.09 -32.42 -54.98
CA THR A 1014 -4.57 -33.77 -54.62
C THR A 1014 -6.01 -34.02 -55.08
N VAL A 1015 -6.94 -33.07 -54.86
CA VAL A 1015 -8.30 -33.15 -55.40
C VAL A 1015 -8.25 -33.25 -56.93
N LYS A 1016 -7.45 -32.41 -57.60
CA LYS A 1016 -7.32 -32.47 -59.05
C LYS A 1016 -6.81 -33.82 -59.55
N SER A 1017 -5.80 -34.39 -58.87
CA SER A 1017 -5.28 -35.72 -59.20
C SER A 1017 -6.33 -36.83 -59.02
N LEU A 1018 -7.21 -36.73 -58.01
CA LEU A 1018 -8.35 -37.64 -57.84
C LEU A 1018 -9.40 -37.41 -58.94
N GLU A 1019 -9.68 -36.16 -59.31
CA GLU A 1019 -10.64 -35.86 -60.37
C GLU A 1019 -10.24 -36.40 -61.74
N ASP A 1020 -8.94 -36.37 -62.04
CA ASP A 1020 -8.35 -36.93 -63.26
C ASP A 1020 -8.28 -38.47 -63.21
N GLN A 1021 -8.33 -39.08 -62.02
CA GLN A 1021 -8.52 -40.52 -61.81
C GLN A 1021 -9.99 -40.99 -61.90
N GLY A 1022 -10.94 -40.07 -62.11
CA GLY A 1022 -12.36 -40.39 -62.28
C GLY A 1022 -13.25 -40.05 -61.08
N TYR A 1023 -12.72 -39.48 -60.00
CA TYR A 1023 -13.57 -38.92 -58.94
C TYR A 1023 -14.18 -37.57 -59.37
N LYS A 1024 -15.19 -37.08 -58.65
CA LYS A 1024 -15.77 -35.74 -58.75
C LYS A 1024 -15.80 -35.14 -57.35
N PHE A 1025 -15.34 -33.89 -57.19
CA PHE A 1025 -15.52 -33.13 -55.95
C PHE A 1025 -17.01 -32.89 -55.65
N ILE A 1026 -17.41 -33.04 -54.39
CA ILE A 1026 -18.78 -32.76 -53.91
C ILE A 1026 -18.78 -31.53 -53.00
N ASN A 1027 -18.03 -31.58 -51.89
CA ASN A 1027 -17.86 -30.46 -50.96
C ASN A 1027 -16.70 -30.73 -49.98
N VAL A 1028 -16.54 -29.86 -48.97
CA VAL A 1028 -15.70 -30.10 -47.80
C VAL A 1028 -16.53 -29.90 -46.52
N THR A 1029 -16.30 -30.71 -45.49
CA THR A 1029 -16.89 -30.58 -44.15
C THR A 1029 -15.83 -30.25 -43.09
N ASP A 1030 -16.24 -29.62 -41.98
CA ASP A 1030 -15.35 -29.28 -40.85
C ASP A 1030 -15.31 -30.31 -39.70
N GLY A 1031 -15.76 -31.53 -39.99
CA GLY A 1031 -15.71 -32.71 -39.14
C GLY A 1031 -15.67 -34.00 -39.96
N THR A 1032 -15.57 -35.15 -39.30
CA THR A 1032 -15.57 -36.48 -39.97
C THR A 1032 -16.96 -36.87 -40.48
N PRO A 1033 -17.10 -37.79 -41.47
CA PRO A 1033 -18.40 -38.16 -42.03
C PRO A 1033 -19.41 -38.76 -41.04
N ASP A 1034 -18.95 -39.29 -39.91
CA ASP A 1034 -19.78 -39.80 -38.82
C ASP A 1034 -20.21 -38.71 -37.79
N ASP A 1035 -19.71 -37.48 -37.89
CA ASP A 1035 -20.09 -36.38 -37.00
C ASP A 1035 -21.37 -35.69 -37.50
N THR A 1036 -22.46 -35.90 -36.76
CA THR A 1036 -23.78 -35.33 -37.04
C THR A 1036 -23.85 -33.79 -36.94
N ASN A 1037 -22.78 -33.14 -36.50
CA ASN A 1037 -22.67 -31.68 -36.35
C ASN A 1037 -21.72 -31.03 -37.39
N ALA A 1038 -21.06 -31.84 -38.22
CA ALA A 1038 -20.11 -31.34 -39.22
C ALA A 1038 -20.83 -30.41 -40.23
N THR A 1039 -20.28 -29.21 -40.42
CA THR A 1039 -20.84 -28.19 -41.30
C THR A 1039 -20.18 -28.28 -42.67
N VAL A 1040 -20.99 -28.21 -43.74
CA VAL A 1040 -20.49 -28.09 -45.12
C VAL A 1040 -19.95 -26.68 -45.34
N LEU A 1041 -18.68 -26.59 -45.73
CA LEU A 1041 -18.02 -25.33 -46.09
C LEU A 1041 -18.49 -24.86 -47.47
N SER A 1042 -18.59 -23.53 -47.65
CA SER A 1042 -18.97 -22.93 -48.93
C SER A 1042 -17.82 -22.93 -49.93
N GLY A 1043 -18.04 -23.52 -51.10
CA GLY A 1043 -17.13 -23.47 -52.25
C GLY A 1043 -17.59 -24.47 -53.33
N ASP A 1044 -17.82 -24.00 -54.56
CA ASP A 1044 -18.26 -24.85 -55.68
C ASP A 1044 -17.12 -25.72 -56.25
N THR A 1045 -15.86 -25.31 -56.03
CA THR A 1045 -14.67 -26.15 -56.23
C THR A 1045 -13.80 -26.12 -54.97
N PHE A 1046 -12.88 -27.09 -54.82
CA PHE A 1046 -11.94 -27.10 -53.68
C PHE A 1046 -11.12 -25.80 -53.57
N SER A 1047 -10.81 -25.12 -54.68
CA SER A 1047 -10.05 -23.87 -54.68
C SER A 1047 -10.84 -22.67 -54.16
N ASP A 1048 -12.17 -22.79 -54.04
CA ASP A 1048 -13.08 -21.74 -53.55
C ASP A 1048 -13.48 -21.96 -52.07
N VAL A 1049 -12.96 -23.01 -51.42
CA VAL A 1049 -13.30 -23.38 -50.04
C VAL A 1049 -12.54 -22.51 -49.04
N ASP A 1050 -13.29 -21.73 -48.25
CA ASP A 1050 -12.76 -21.06 -47.07
C ASP A 1050 -12.69 -22.04 -45.88
N PHE A 1051 -11.47 -22.43 -45.50
CA PHE A 1051 -11.20 -23.24 -44.29
C PHE A 1051 -11.23 -22.41 -43.00
N GLY A 1052 -11.40 -21.08 -43.12
CA GLY A 1052 -11.43 -20.14 -42.02
C GLY A 1052 -10.08 -19.96 -41.34
N LYS A 1053 -10.14 -19.63 -40.05
CA LYS A 1053 -8.97 -19.40 -39.19
C LYS A 1053 -8.78 -20.51 -38.17
N PHE A 1054 -7.54 -20.79 -37.79
CA PHE A 1054 -7.22 -21.72 -36.70
C PHE A 1054 -7.80 -21.22 -35.37
N GLY A 1055 -8.06 -22.16 -34.45
CA GLY A 1055 -8.46 -21.89 -33.08
C GLY A 1055 -7.58 -22.63 -32.05
N LYS A 1056 -8.02 -22.63 -30.79
CA LYS A 1056 -7.31 -23.22 -29.63
C LYS A 1056 -6.86 -24.67 -29.80
N ASP A 1057 -7.70 -25.44 -30.48
CA ASP A 1057 -7.58 -26.88 -30.71
C ASP A 1057 -7.61 -27.21 -32.21
N GLY A 1058 -6.97 -28.32 -32.59
CA GLY A 1058 -6.88 -28.75 -33.99
C GLY A 1058 -8.18 -29.38 -34.52
N LYS A 1059 -8.60 -28.97 -35.73
CA LYS A 1059 -9.74 -29.53 -36.46
C LYS A 1059 -9.32 -30.55 -37.53
N THR A 1060 -10.26 -31.43 -37.91
CA THR A 1060 -10.14 -32.29 -39.09
C THR A 1060 -11.20 -31.89 -40.11
N PHE A 1061 -10.76 -31.51 -41.30
CA PHE A 1061 -11.61 -31.26 -42.46
C PHE A 1061 -11.64 -32.49 -43.37
N VAL A 1062 -12.75 -32.72 -44.06
CA VAL A 1062 -12.89 -33.88 -44.97
C VAL A 1062 -13.42 -33.43 -46.31
N VAL A 1063 -12.68 -33.74 -47.38
CA VAL A 1063 -13.12 -33.57 -48.77
C VAL A 1063 -13.99 -34.76 -49.15
N HIS A 1064 -15.22 -34.49 -49.57
CA HIS A 1064 -16.15 -35.48 -50.09
C HIS A 1064 -16.03 -35.58 -51.61
N LEU A 1065 -15.85 -36.79 -52.13
CA LEU A 1065 -15.81 -37.09 -53.56
C LEU A 1065 -16.73 -38.26 -53.91
N THR A 1066 -17.14 -38.39 -55.18
CA THR A 1066 -17.84 -39.57 -55.71
C THR A 1066 -17.32 -39.97 -57.08
N HIS A 1067 -17.56 -41.20 -57.52
CA HIS A 1067 -17.11 -41.70 -58.83
C HIS A 1067 -17.96 -41.12 -59.98
N LYS A 1068 -17.28 -40.55 -60.99
CA LYS A 1068 -17.84 -40.22 -62.30
C LYS A 1068 -18.21 -41.49 -63.05
N VAL A 1069 -19.22 -41.40 -63.90
CA VAL A 1069 -19.70 -42.49 -64.74
C VAL A 1069 -19.81 -42.03 -66.19
N VAL A 1070 -19.33 -42.86 -67.12
CA VAL A 1070 -19.38 -42.60 -68.56
C VAL A 1070 -20.38 -43.55 -69.23
N PRO A 1071 -21.33 -43.05 -70.05
CA PRO A 1071 -22.12 -43.90 -70.92
C PRO A 1071 -21.25 -44.43 -72.07
N VAL A 1072 -21.10 -45.75 -72.13
CA VAL A 1072 -20.34 -46.47 -73.16
C VAL A 1072 -21.32 -47.11 -74.14
N THR A 1073 -21.11 -46.82 -75.42
CA THR A 1073 -21.79 -47.41 -76.58
C THR A 1073 -20.73 -48.03 -77.49
N PRO A 1074 -21.09 -48.85 -78.50
CA PRO A 1074 -20.13 -49.45 -79.42
C PRO A 1074 -19.20 -48.45 -80.10
N ASP A 1075 -19.70 -47.23 -80.36
CA ASP A 1075 -19.00 -46.20 -81.13
C ASP A 1075 -18.51 -45.03 -80.24
N THR A 1076 -18.53 -45.19 -78.92
CA THR A 1076 -17.88 -44.26 -77.98
C THR A 1076 -16.37 -44.26 -78.24
N PRO A 1077 -15.77 -43.14 -78.71
CA PRO A 1077 -14.40 -43.15 -79.24
C PRO A 1077 -13.31 -43.28 -78.17
N ASN A 1078 -13.61 -42.89 -76.93
CA ASN A 1078 -12.70 -42.91 -75.79
C ASN A 1078 -13.35 -43.64 -74.61
N VAL A 1079 -13.32 -44.97 -74.62
CA VAL A 1079 -13.78 -45.80 -73.49
C VAL A 1079 -12.70 -45.76 -72.38
N PRO A 1080 -13.06 -45.70 -71.08
CA PRO A 1080 -12.08 -45.76 -69.98
C PRO A 1080 -11.16 -46.98 -70.09
N SER A 1081 -9.85 -46.80 -69.94
CA SER A 1081 -8.83 -47.83 -70.19
C SER A 1081 -8.87 -49.00 -69.18
N ASN A 1082 -9.53 -48.80 -68.05
CA ASN A 1082 -9.83 -49.81 -67.03
C ASN A 1082 -11.16 -50.55 -67.27
N SER A 1083 -11.98 -50.15 -68.24
CA SER A 1083 -13.34 -50.67 -68.46
C SER A 1083 -13.39 -52.19 -68.61
N LYS A 1084 -14.42 -52.81 -68.01
CA LYS A 1084 -14.76 -54.24 -68.18
C LYS A 1084 -15.82 -54.49 -69.25
N VAL A 1085 -16.29 -53.44 -69.93
CA VAL A 1085 -17.29 -53.51 -71.00
C VAL A 1085 -16.65 -53.19 -72.35
N SER A 1086 -16.78 -54.09 -73.32
CA SER A 1086 -16.22 -53.98 -74.67
C SER A 1086 -17.27 -53.69 -75.76
N LYS A 1087 -16.83 -53.39 -76.99
CA LYS A 1087 -17.71 -53.18 -78.16
C LYS A 1087 -18.59 -54.42 -78.45
N ASP A 1088 -18.06 -55.61 -78.20
CA ASP A 1088 -18.72 -56.89 -78.46
C ASP A 1088 -19.76 -57.24 -77.38
N ASP A 1089 -19.68 -56.62 -76.20
CA ASP A 1089 -20.73 -56.71 -75.17
C ASP A 1089 -21.97 -55.87 -75.54
N LEU A 1090 -21.76 -54.85 -76.37
CA LEU A 1090 -22.73 -53.79 -76.69
C LEU A 1090 -23.26 -53.88 -78.14
N THR A 1091 -22.92 -54.92 -78.89
CA THR A 1091 -23.43 -55.16 -80.25
C THR A 1091 -24.03 -56.55 -80.38
N LYS A 1092 -25.23 -56.65 -80.98
CA LYS A 1092 -25.86 -57.92 -81.35
C LYS A 1092 -26.63 -57.77 -82.68
N THR A 1093 -26.77 -58.85 -83.43
CA THR A 1093 -27.53 -58.88 -84.68
C THR A 1093 -28.47 -60.08 -84.70
N ALA A 1094 -29.74 -59.87 -85.06
CA ALA A 1094 -30.68 -60.93 -85.40
C ALA A 1094 -30.84 -61.00 -86.92
N THR A 1095 -31.00 -62.20 -87.46
CA THR A 1095 -31.15 -62.42 -88.91
C THR A 1095 -32.37 -63.27 -89.23
N ARG A 1096 -33.01 -63.03 -90.36
CA ARG A 1096 -34.12 -63.82 -90.91
C ARG A 1096 -33.80 -64.17 -92.36
N THR A 1097 -33.75 -65.45 -92.68
CA THR A 1097 -33.55 -65.96 -94.05
C THR A 1097 -34.85 -66.56 -94.58
N ILE A 1098 -35.18 -66.23 -95.83
CA ILE A 1098 -36.39 -66.70 -96.52
C ILE A 1098 -35.93 -67.53 -97.73
N HIS A 1099 -36.12 -68.85 -97.65
CA HIS A 1099 -35.75 -69.80 -98.68
C HIS A 1099 -36.92 -70.05 -99.65
N TYR A 1100 -36.65 -70.10 -100.96
CA TYR A 1100 -37.66 -70.44 -101.98
C TYR A 1100 -37.35 -71.84 -102.53
N VAL A 1101 -38.20 -72.84 -102.25
CA VAL A 1101 -37.91 -74.26 -102.55
C VAL A 1101 -39.09 -74.97 -103.22
N GLU A 1102 -38.79 -75.99 -104.01
CA GLU A 1102 -39.77 -76.88 -104.64
C GLU A 1102 -40.61 -77.64 -103.61
N ASN A 1103 -41.88 -77.89 -103.92
CA ASN A 1103 -42.84 -78.51 -102.99
C ASN A 1103 -42.86 -80.05 -103.07
N ASP A 1104 -41.70 -80.67 -103.20
CA ASP A 1104 -41.50 -82.12 -103.14
C ASP A 1104 -40.77 -82.52 -101.85
N GLN A 1105 -40.30 -83.78 -101.77
CA GLN A 1105 -39.52 -84.30 -100.65
C GLN A 1105 -38.03 -83.90 -100.68
N ASN A 1106 -37.48 -83.50 -101.83
CA ASN A 1106 -36.07 -83.13 -101.96
C ASN A 1106 -35.82 -81.62 -101.75
N GLY A 1107 -36.82 -80.77 -102.00
CA GLY A 1107 -36.82 -79.36 -101.62
C GLY A 1107 -35.79 -78.49 -102.36
N ALA A 1108 -35.55 -78.75 -103.65
CA ALA A 1108 -34.56 -78.02 -104.44
C ALA A 1108 -34.86 -76.51 -104.49
N GLU A 1109 -33.82 -75.66 -104.42
CA GLU A 1109 -33.99 -74.20 -104.39
C GLU A 1109 -34.48 -73.67 -105.76
N LEU A 1110 -35.52 -72.83 -105.73
CA LEU A 1110 -36.15 -72.20 -106.90
C LEU A 1110 -35.53 -70.84 -107.23
N LYS A 1111 -35.06 -70.12 -106.21
CA LYS A 1111 -34.54 -68.75 -106.26
C LYS A 1111 -33.69 -68.52 -105.02
N GLU A 1112 -32.57 -67.79 -105.16
CA GLU A 1112 -31.70 -67.47 -104.03
C GLU A 1112 -32.45 -66.88 -102.83
N SER A 1113 -32.07 -67.39 -101.66
CA SER A 1113 -32.68 -67.09 -100.38
C SER A 1113 -32.46 -65.65 -99.93
N THR A 1114 -33.53 -64.97 -99.49
CA THR A 1114 -33.48 -63.55 -99.08
C THR A 1114 -33.15 -63.42 -97.59
N VAL A 1115 -32.03 -62.77 -97.25
CA VAL A 1115 -31.64 -62.47 -95.86
C VAL A 1115 -32.05 -61.06 -95.48
N GLN A 1116 -32.58 -60.89 -94.26
CA GLN A 1116 -32.85 -59.62 -93.61
C GLN A 1116 -32.17 -59.59 -92.24
N THR A 1117 -31.73 -58.42 -91.79
CA THR A 1117 -31.03 -58.24 -90.50
C THR A 1117 -31.71 -57.16 -89.66
N VAL A 1118 -31.56 -57.28 -88.34
CA VAL A 1118 -31.89 -56.24 -87.34
C VAL A 1118 -30.71 -56.14 -86.39
N ASN A 1119 -30.14 -54.96 -86.24
CA ASN A 1119 -29.00 -54.73 -85.35
C ASN A 1119 -29.43 -54.05 -84.04
N TYR A 1120 -28.73 -54.41 -82.96
CA TYR A 1120 -28.95 -53.97 -81.61
C TYR A 1120 -27.70 -53.27 -81.08
N THR A 1121 -27.87 -52.03 -80.64
CA THR A 1121 -26.80 -51.16 -80.11
C THR A 1121 -27.08 -50.92 -78.62
N GLY A 1122 -26.22 -51.43 -77.76
CA GLY A 1122 -26.31 -51.34 -76.31
C GLY A 1122 -25.64 -50.08 -75.76
N THR A 1123 -26.20 -49.53 -74.69
CA THR A 1123 -25.57 -48.52 -73.83
C THR A 1123 -25.37 -49.11 -72.44
N ALA A 1124 -24.14 -49.13 -71.97
CA ALA A 1124 -23.79 -49.45 -70.59
C ALA A 1124 -23.29 -48.18 -69.87
N TYR A 1125 -23.39 -48.16 -68.55
CA TYR A 1125 -22.82 -47.09 -67.74
C TYR A 1125 -21.62 -47.64 -66.98
N VAL A 1126 -20.45 -47.03 -67.16
CA VAL A 1126 -19.17 -47.51 -66.63
C VAL A 1126 -18.58 -46.48 -65.65
N ASP A 1127 -18.31 -46.93 -64.43
CA ASP A 1127 -17.59 -46.19 -63.40
C ASP A 1127 -16.14 -45.94 -63.86
N VAL A 1128 -15.71 -44.67 -63.86
CA VAL A 1128 -14.39 -44.27 -64.36
C VAL A 1128 -13.26 -44.70 -63.43
N VAL A 1129 -13.50 -44.81 -62.12
CA VAL A 1129 -12.50 -45.21 -61.12
C VAL A 1129 -12.33 -46.74 -61.13
N THR A 1130 -13.43 -47.49 -61.06
CA THR A 1130 -13.36 -48.97 -60.96
C THR A 1130 -13.33 -49.69 -62.30
N GLY A 1131 -13.79 -49.04 -63.38
CA GLY A 1131 -13.97 -49.64 -64.70
C GLY A 1131 -15.16 -50.60 -64.80
N GLN A 1132 -15.98 -50.73 -63.75
CA GLN A 1132 -17.10 -51.68 -63.70
C GLN A 1132 -18.39 -51.09 -64.27
N MET A 1133 -19.32 -51.96 -64.70
CA MET A 1133 -20.67 -51.54 -65.04
C MET A 1133 -21.45 -51.20 -63.76
N VAL A 1134 -22.15 -50.08 -63.75
CA VAL A 1134 -22.83 -49.53 -62.56
C VAL A 1134 -24.22 -48.99 -62.91
N ASN A 1135 -25.06 -48.81 -61.89
CA ASN A 1135 -26.23 -47.93 -62.02
C ASN A 1135 -25.75 -46.48 -61.97
N ALA A 1136 -26.36 -45.62 -62.79
CA ALA A 1136 -25.95 -44.24 -62.97
C ALA A 1136 -27.12 -43.28 -62.77
N LYS A 1137 -26.86 -42.17 -62.09
CA LYS A 1137 -27.80 -41.04 -61.97
C LYS A 1137 -27.24 -39.82 -62.70
N ALA A 1138 -28.12 -39.08 -63.35
CA ALA A 1138 -27.76 -37.85 -64.07
C ALA A 1138 -27.33 -36.77 -63.05
N ASP A 1139 -26.22 -36.12 -63.36
CA ASP A 1139 -25.44 -35.27 -62.46
C ASP A 1139 -25.15 -33.92 -63.15
N GLY A 1140 -26.21 -33.29 -63.66
CA GLY A 1140 -26.12 -32.04 -64.41
C GLY A 1140 -25.67 -32.22 -65.87
N LYS A 1141 -24.83 -31.30 -66.34
CA LYS A 1141 -24.27 -31.28 -67.70
C LYS A 1141 -22.82 -30.81 -67.71
N ASP A 1142 -22.06 -31.28 -68.70
CA ASP A 1142 -20.71 -30.74 -68.98
C ASP A 1142 -20.77 -29.38 -69.70
N ALA A 1143 -19.60 -28.76 -69.89
CA ALA A 1143 -19.44 -27.48 -70.58
C ALA A 1143 -19.81 -27.53 -72.09
N GLN A 1144 -20.07 -28.71 -72.63
CA GLN A 1144 -20.49 -28.96 -74.00
C GLN A 1144 -22.00 -29.26 -74.10
N GLY A 1145 -22.70 -29.32 -72.95
CA GLY A 1145 -24.13 -29.55 -72.85
C GLY A 1145 -24.56 -31.03 -72.84
N ASN A 1146 -23.62 -31.98 -72.79
CA ASN A 1146 -23.91 -33.41 -72.62
C ASN A 1146 -24.33 -33.68 -71.17
N THR A 1147 -25.09 -34.75 -70.93
CA THR A 1147 -25.49 -35.13 -69.57
C THR A 1147 -24.34 -35.85 -68.88
N THR A 1148 -23.90 -35.34 -67.73
CA THR A 1148 -22.92 -35.99 -66.84
C THR A 1148 -23.61 -37.00 -65.94
N TYR A 1149 -22.86 -38.01 -65.47
CA TYR A 1149 -23.38 -39.06 -64.60
C TYR A 1149 -22.40 -39.38 -63.46
N VAL A 1150 -22.95 -39.79 -62.32
CA VAL A 1150 -22.22 -40.39 -61.19
C VAL A 1150 -22.86 -41.71 -60.80
N VAL A 1151 -22.17 -42.50 -59.97
CA VAL A 1151 -22.67 -43.78 -59.47
C VAL A 1151 -23.94 -43.55 -58.66
N ASP A 1152 -25.00 -44.26 -59.02
CA ASP A 1152 -26.25 -44.28 -58.26
C ASP A 1152 -26.16 -45.30 -57.12
N THR A 1153 -25.49 -44.88 -56.04
CA THR A 1153 -25.27 -45.67 -54.83
C THR A 1153 -26.56 -46.12 -54.15
N ASP A 1154 -27.68 -45.44 -54.38
CA ASP A 1154 -28.99 -45.76 -53.78
C ASP A 1154 -29.70 -46.89 -54.55
N ASN A 1155 -29.49 -46.97 -55.86
CA ASN A 1155 -30.09 -47.97 -56.73
C ASN A 1155 -29.36 -49.33 -56.61
N LYS A 1156 -29.88 -50.18 -55.73
CA LYS A 1156 -29.35 -51.54 -55.45
C LYS A 1156 -29.72 -52.61 -56.49
N LYS A 1157 -30.17 -52.25 -57.70
CA LYS A 1157 -30.45 -53.21 -58.78
C LYS A 1157 -29.17 -53.73 -59.41
N GLN A 1158 -29.21 -54.90 -60.05
CA GLN A 1158 -28.13 -55.33 -60.94
C GLN A 1158 -28.00 -54.34 -62.13
N PRO A 1159 -26.80 -53.82 -62.42
CA PRO A 1159 -26.55 -53.02 -63.62
C PRO A 1159 -26.96 -53.76 -64.90
N SER A 1160 -27.43 -53.02 -65.91
CA SER A 1160 -27.92 -53.64 -67.14
C SER A 1160 -27.71 -52.74 -68.37
N ILE A 1161 -27.43 -53.39 -69.51
CA ILE A 1161 -27.26 -52.73 -70.80
C ILE A 1161 -28.64 -52.30 -71.33
N THR A 1162 -28.79 -51.01 -71.65
CA THR A 1162 -29.98 -50.47 -72.31
C THR A 1162 -29.82 -50.63 -73.82
N TRP A 1163 -30.67 -51.43 -74.45
CA TRP A 1163 -30.56 -51.74 -75.89
C TRP A 1163 -31.47 -50.86 -76.76
N THR A 1164 -30.95 -50.47 -77.92
CA THR A 1164 -31.67 -49.78 -79.01
C THR A 1164 -31.58 -50.61 -80.29
N THR A 1165 -32.48 -50.41 -81.25
CA THR A 1165 -32.60 -51.23 -82.47
C THR A 1165 -32.67 -50.39 -83.74
N ASP A 1166 -32.13 -50.91 -84.84
CA ASP A 1166 -32.54 -50.43 -86.17
C ASP A 1166 -33.95 -50.93 -86.54
N ASN A 1167 -34.57 -50.28 -87.52
CA ASN A 1167 -35.89 -50.64 -88.08
C ASN A 1167 -37.02 -50.83 -87.05
N ASN A 1168 -36.92 -50.18 -85.88
CA ASN A 1168 -37.81 -50.33 -84.73
C ASN A 1168 -37.99 -51.80 -84.28
N GLY A 1169 -36.92 -52.61 -84.36
CA GLY A 1169 -36.96 -54.01 -83.94
C GLY A 1169 -37.83 -54.89 -84.84
N LYS A 1170 -37.89 -54.63 -86.16
CA LYS A 1170 -38.73 -55.37 -87.11
C LYS A 1170 -38.01 -55.66 -88.42
N PHE A 1171 -38.02 -56.93 -88.82
CA PHE A 1171 -37.66 -57.33 -90.18
C PHE A 1171 -38.70 -56.79 -91.19
N ALA A 1172 -38.25 -56.18 -92.27
CA ALA A 1172 -39.13 -55.58 -93.28
C ALA A 1172 -40.12 -56.60 -93.88
N GLN A 1173 -41.34 -56.16 -94.20
CA GLN A 1173 -42.38 -57.00 -94.79
C GLN A 1173 -41.92 -57.55 -96.16
N VAL A 1174 -42.08 -58.85 -96.37
CA VAL A 1174 -41.80 -59.51 -97.66
C VAL A 1174 -43.11 -59.97 -98.28
N THR A 1175 -43.30 -59.63 -99.55
CA THR A 1175 -44.38 -60.15 -100.39
C THR A 1175 -43.76 -61.20 -101.31
N PRO A 1176 -44.11 -62.49 -101.21
CA PRO A 1176 -43.56 -63.51 -102.10
C PRO A 1176 -43.96 -63.25 -103.57
N ASP A 1177 -43.05 -63.54 -104.50
CA ASP A 1177 -43.33 -63.47 -105.93
C ASP A 1177 -44.45 -64.46 -106.28
N ALA A 1178 -45.59 -63.99 -106.81
CA ALA A 1178 -46.79 -64.82 -107.02
C ALA A 1178 -46.56 -66.02 -107.97
N SER A 1179 -45.55 -65.94 -108.84
CA SER A 1179 -45.06 -67.08 -109.61
C SER A 1179 -43.55 -66.97 -109.85
N ILE A 1180 -42.82 -68.08 -109.68
CA ILE A 1180 -41.40 -68.20 -110.04
C ILE A 1180 -41.30 -68.97 -111.37
N LYS A 1181 -40.48 -68.48 -112.31
CA LYS A 1181 -40.13 -69.21 -113.54
C LYS A 1181 -38.72 -69.77 -113.43
N LYS A 1182 -38.56 -71.05 -113.81
CA LYS A 1182 -37.28 -71.78 -113.74
C LYS A 1182 -37.22 -72.73 -114.94
N GLY A 1183 -36.52 -72.33 -115.99
CA GLY A 1183 -36.72 -72.92 -117.33
C GLY A 1183 -38.05 -72.48 -117.94
N ASP A 1184 -38.67 -73.36 -118.72
CA ASP A 1184 -39.99 -73.11 -119.32
C ASP A 1184 -41.15 -73.27 -118.31
N ASP A 1185 -40.91 -73.93 -117.18
CA ASP A 1185 -41.88 -74.18 -116.13
C ASP A 1185 -42.18 -72.92 -115.29
N THR A 1186 -43.47 -72.76 -114.93
CA THR A 1186 -43.97 -71.65 -114.11
C THR A 1186 -44.62 -72.20 -112.83
N TRP A 1187 -44.01 -71.92 -111.69
CA TRP A 1187 -44.41 -72.40 -110.37
C TRP A 1187 -45.21 -71.32 -109.62
N THR A 1188 -46.44 -71.62 -109.22
CA THR A 1188 -47.21 -70.78 -108.29
C THR A 1188 -46.67 -70.94 -106.87
N THR A 1189 -46.40 -69.83 -106.17
CA THR A 1189 -45.79 -69.89 -104.84
C THR A 1189 -46.82 -70.04 -103.72
N GLY A 1190 -46.37 -70.62 -102.61
CA GLY A 1190 -47.12 -70.77 -101.36
C GLY A 1190 -46.16 -71.04 -100.20
N VAL A 1191 -46.56 -70.73 -98.97
CA VAL A 1191 -45.71 -70.90 -97.80
C VAL A 1191 -45.65 -72.38 -97.43
N LYS A 1192 -44.53 -73.06 -97.74
CA LYS A 1192 -44.32 -74.50 -97.46
C LYS A 1192 -44.25 -74.78 -95.95
N SER A 1193 -43.62 -73.90 -95.19
CA SER A 1193 -43.57 -73.89 -93.73
C SER A 1193 -43.10 -72.53 -93.21
N VAL A 1194 -43.31 -72.27 -91.92
CA VAL A 1194 -42.67 -71.18 -91.16
C VAL A 1194 -42.09 -71.79 -89.90
N ASP A 1195 -40.79 -71.60 -89.63
CA ASP A 1195 -40.19 -72.03 -88.36
C ASP A 1195 -40.38 -70.96 -87.27
N GLU A 1196 -41.62 -70.77 -86.84
CA GLU A 1196 -41.96 -69.83 -85.75
C GLU A 1196 -41.33 -70.25 -84.41
N LYS A 1197 -40.88 -71.50 -84.28
CA LYS A 1197 -40.20 -72.01 -83.08
C LYS A 1197 -38.86 -71.35 -82.78
N ASN A 1198 -38.23 -70.74 -83.78
CA ASN A 1198 -36.96 -70.01 -83.65
C ASN A 1198 -37.09 -68.53 -84.05
N ALA A 1199 -38.31 -67.98 -84.10
CA ALA A 1199 -38.54 -66.56 -84.37
C ALA A 1199 -38.57 -65.75 -83.05
N PRO A 1200 -37.48 -65.07 -82.63
CA PRO A 1200 -37.53 -64.18 -81.48
C PRO A 1200 -38.46 -62.99 -81.78
N ASP A 1201 -39.16 -62.51 -80.75
CA ASP A 1201 -39.77 -61.18 -80.81
C ASP A 1201 -38.64 -60.14 -80.83
N VAL A 1202 -38.32 -59.66 -82.03
CA VAL A 1202 -37.28 -58.67 -82.30
C VAL A 1202 -37.57 -57.28 -81.72
N SER A 1203 -38.72 -57.09 -81.05
CA SER A 1203 -38.97 -55.91 -80.21
C SER A 1203 -38.41 -56.03 -78.78
N THR A 1204 -38.02 -57.24 -78.33
CA THR A 1204 -37.51 -57.48 -76.96
C THR A 1204 -36.21 -58.28 -76.96
N ILE A 1205 -35.09 -57.66 -76.59
CA ILE A 1205 -33.81 -58.35 -76.36
C ILE A 1205 -33.52 -58.50 -74.87
N THR A 1206 -33.41 -59.74 -74.39
CA THR A 1206 -33.09 -60.04 -73.00
C THR A 1206 -31.67 -60.59 -72.86
N GLY A 1207 -30.79 -59.79 -72.24
CA GLY A 1207 -29.55 -60.30 -71.61
C GLY A 1207 -28.24 -59.85 -72.25
N LYS A 1208 -27.49 -59.05 -71.49
CA LYS A 1208 -26.20 -59.52 -70.93
C LYS A 1208 -26.03 -58.87 -69.56
N THR A 1209 -26.10 -59.68 -68.50
CA THR A 1209 -25.65 -59.32 -67.14
C THR A 1209 -24.37 -60.10 -66.90
N THR A 1210 -23.22 -59.45 -67.07
CA THR A 1210 -21.95 -59.93 -66.55
C THR A 1210 -21.83 -59.49 -65.09
N ASN A 1211 -21.25 -60.36 -64.25
CA ASN A 1211 -20.81 -60.00 -62.89
C ASN A 1211 -19.71 -58.94 -62.93
#